data_AF-G8QKU0-F1
#
_entry.id   AF-G8QKU0-F1
#
_cell.length_a   1.000
_cell.length_b   1.000
_cell.length_c   1.000
_cell.angle_alpha   90.00
_cell.angle_beta   90.00
_cell.angle_gamma   90.00
#
_symmetry.space_group_name_H-M   'P 1'
#
loop_
_entity.id
_entity.type
_entity.pdbx_description
1 polymer ?
#
loop_
_entity_poly.entity_id
_entity_poly.type
_entity_poly.pdbx_seq_one_letter_code
_entity_poly.pdbx_strand_id
1 'polypeptide(L)'
;MSTLANPAKPIRALSSAEKARTPVSMAKTDLGESVVVSRYEDEIWDFWPYIPQNNARDSEKRINWRIEIAPGEFLTDHQHAPLLESTKDFTWSLFIDPIDGRQRPRMATVIAHVVALTPLLRWMASRGMRQFRDIEGRALEYVPIAKINQRTGKPTAKGWHARRLIVLEELYLQREKLADALPTHPWPDESGFTLSGERAKGRTIKTLRIPERTVRQLAEVAINYVTNLAPHILSTRDALEQAVANKEGFQATNIRIPLARELGFEGSRDLSAELSYLRDSCYIVIAMFSGIRDSETLSLKRGCIAHDKADDGIDLIWLHGTIFKTGIKPHKWLVPPIVETAVRVMEWYRQPYAIQIEEQISQFEQQLDMSIPGSTFHKRQLKRLHTARKDRDGLFLGCAPCVGHLVGVLSKSTIHRRLQNFCPHFNILGDDGKYWRLSSHQFRRTYAYFVASAELGDLHYLREHFGHWSIDMTLLYTSGASDAYQTDTDLLTEILRSKTEKQESVLHNYLMTDAPLANGDIMLADLRQTIKTAKNKQSLLQQISSSITLNGTGHSWCIGNAKGTSCGGLCVFEADMCVDCAYGMIGPEHLPVWKEIALQQQTALDMSDLGLPGKTRSQRILNKALDVIAKLEIPQ
;
A
#
# COMPACT_ATOMS: atom_id res chain seq x y z
N MET A 1 -4.87 -21.93 0.07
CA MET A 1 -3.48 -22.07 -0.41
C MET A 1 -3.41 -23.37 -1.21
N SER A 2 -3.21 -23.29 -2.53
CA SER A 2 -2.99 -24.47 -3.36
C SER A 2 -1.59 -25.01 -3.03
N THR A 3 -1.52 -26.06 -2.23
CA THR A 3 -0.30 -26.78 -1.91
C THR A 3 0.24 -27.42 -3.19
N LEU A 4 1.28 -26.82 -3.77
CA LEU A 4 2.27 -27.64 -4.48
C LEU A 4 2.67 -28.73 -3.50
N ALA A 5 2.42 -29.99 -3.87
CA ALA A 5 2.90 -31.12 -3.09
C ALA A 5 4.39 -30.88 -2.85
N ASN A 6 4.79 -30.71 -1.59
CA ASN A 6 6.19 -30.64 -1.23
C ASN A 6 6.82 -31.91 -1.80
N PRO A 7 7.82 -31.85 -2.70
CA PRO A 7 8.41 -33.08 -3.18
C PRO A 7 8.92 -33.86 -1.97
N ALA A 8 8.57 -35.14 -1.89
CA ALA A 8 8.96 -36.02 -0.79
C ALA A 8 10.49 -36.19 -0.68
N LYS A 9 11.26 -35.62 -1.61
CA LYS A 9 12.72 -35.64 -1.69
C LYS A 9 13.27 -34.23 -1.92
N PRO A 10 14.39 -33.85 -1.27
CA PRO A 10 15.09 -32.59 -1.55
C PRO A 10 15.60 -32.57 -3.00
N ILE A 11 15.69 -31.38 -3.62
CA ILE A 11 16.06 -31.24 -5.05
C ILE A 11 17.42 -31.87 -5.38
N ARG A 12 18.37 -31.83 -4.44
CA ARG A 12 19.68 -32.48 -4.54
C ARG A 12 19.60 -34.00 -4.74
N ALA A 13 18.54 -34.64 -4.26
CA ALA A 13 18.33 -36.09 -4.35
C ALA A 13 17.57 -36.52 -5.62
N LEU A 14 17.15 -35.57 -6.46
CA LEU A 14 16.45 -35.85 -7.71
C LEU A 14 17.43 -35.97 -8.87
N SER A 15 17.27 -36.98 -9.71
CA SER A 15 17.95 -37.07 -11.00
C SER A 15 17.49 -35.98 -11.97
N SER A 16 18.29 -35.62 -12.97
CA SER A 16 17.92 -34.58 -13.94
C SER A 16 16.60 -34.90 -14.67
N ALA A 17 16.29 -36.18 -14.90
CA ALA A 17 15.02 -36.61 -15.50
C ALA A 17 13.82 -36.44 -14.55
N GLU A 18 13.99 -36.70 -13.25
CA GLU A 18 12.96 -36.45 -12.23
C GLU A 18 12.72 -34.95 -12.04
N LYS A 19 13.80 -34.15 -12.01
CA LYS A 19 13.72 -32.69 -11.96
C LYS A 19 12.90 -32.16 -13.13
N ALA A 20 13.24 -32.55 -14.37
CA ALA A 20 12.56 -32.09 -15.59
C ALA A 20 11.03 -32.21 -15.52
N ARG A 21 10.53 -33.34 -14.99
CA ARG A 21 9.09 -33.63 -14.88
C ARG A 21 8.40 -32.89 -13.73
N THR A 22 9.15 -32.34 -12.78
CA THR A 22 8.61 -31.70 -11.58
C THR A 22 7.79 -30.45 -11.94
N PRO A 23 6.51 -30.36 -11.52
CA PRO A 23 5.72 -29.15 -11.72
C PRO A 23 6.21 -28.04 -10.79
N VAL A 24 6.61 -26.90 -11.37
CA VAL A 24 7.00 -25.71 -10.61
C VAL A 24 5.81 -24.77 -10.37
N SER A 25 4.76 -24.91 -11.19
CA SER A 25 3.50 -24.23 -10.99
C SER A 25 2.29 -25.01 -11.51
N MET A 26 1.18 -24.86 -10.80
CA MET A 26 -0.10 -25.51 -11.07
C MET A 26 -1.25 -24.54 -10.83
N ALA A 27 -2.21 -24.54 -11.75
CA ALA A 27 -3.48 -23.84 -11.62
C ALA A 27 -4.57 -24.87 -11.31
N LYS A 28 -5.56 -24.46 -10.51
CA LYS A 28 -6.79 -25.25 -10.36
C LYS A 28 -7.82 -24.76 -11.37
N THR A 29 -8.47 -25.69 -12.06
CA THR A 29 -9.67 -25.41 -12.86
C THR A 29 -10.89 -25.29 -11.93
N ASP A 30 -12.01 -24.80 -12.47
CA ASP A 30 -13.25 -24.64 -11.71
C ASP A 30 -13.85 -25.98 -11.25
N LEU A 31 -13.51 -27.07 -11.94
CA LEU A 31 -13.85 -28.45 -11.56
C LEU A 31 -12.93 -29.01 -10.45
N GLY A 32 -11.98 -28.21 -9.95
CA GLY A 32 -11.03 -28.60 -8.91
C GLY A 32 -9.82 -29.38 -9.43
N GLU A 33 -9.75 -29.66 -10.73
CA GLU A 33 -8.63 -30.37 -11.35
C GLU A 33 -7.36 -29.50 -11.36
N SER A 34 -6.21 -30.12 -11.13
CA SER A 34 -4.92 -29.41 -11.13
C SER A 34 -4.25 -29.52 -12.50
N VAL A 35 -4.13 -28.40 -13.19
CA VAL A 35 -3.42 -28.30 -14.47
C VAL A 35 -2.01 -27.76 -14.22
N VAL A 36 -1.01 -28.48 -14.72
CA VAL A 36 0.39 -28.05 -14.66
C VAL A 36 0.59 -26.87 -15.60
N VAL A 37 0.95 -25.72 -15.02
CA VAL A 37 1.23 -24.49 -15.76
C VAL A 37 2.65 -24.53 -16.32
N SER A 38 3.64 -24.66 -15.44
CA SER A 38 5.06 -24.80 -15.81
C SER A 38 5.72 -25.98 -15.11
N ARG A 39 6.65 -26.62 -15.83
CA ARG A 39 7.57 -27.65 -15.34
C ARG A 39 8.97 -27.08 -15.16
N TYR A 40 9.80 -27.78 -14.41
CA TYR A 40 11.19 -27.40 -14.18
C TYR A 40 11.99 -27.26 -15.49
N GLU A 41 11.78 -28.17 -16.44
CA GLU A 41 12.48 -28.14 -17.74
C GLU A 41 12.13 -26.92 -18.59
N ASP A 42 10.92 -26.37 -18.43
CA ASP A 42 10.42 -25.27 -19.26
C ASP A 42 11.38 -24.07 -19.25
N GLU A 43 11.51 -23.41 -20.39
CA GLU A 43 12.26 -22.16 -20.55
C GLU A 43 11.61 -21.01 -19.78
N ILE A 44 10.28 -21.07 -19.58
CA ILE A 44 9.51 -20.05 -18.86
C ILE A 44 8.79 -20.71 -17.69
N TRP A 45 9.11 -20.28 -16.48
CA TRP A 45 8.37 -20.62 -15.27
C TRP A 45 7.33 -19.55 -14.98
N ASP A 46 6.05 -19.88 -15.09
CA ASP A 46 4.95 -18.95 -14.93
C ASP A 46 4.21 -19.21 -13.61
N PHE A 47 4.27 -18.24 -12.70
CA PHE A 47 3.73 -18.32 -11.34
C PHE A 47 2.45 -17.52 -11.16
N TRP A 48 1.76 -17.18 -12.24
CA TRP A 48 0.48 -16.45 -12.17
C TRP A 48 -0.55 -17.04 -11.18
N PRO A 49 -0.67 -18.36 -10.95
CA PRO A 49 -1.63 -18.90 -9.98
C PRO A 49 -1.29 -18.56 -8.53
N TYR A 50 -0.01 -18.26 -8.24
CA TYR A 50 0.49 -17.99 -6.89
C TYR A 50 0.65 -16.50 -6.59
N ILE A 51 0.48 -15.64 -7.61
CA ILE A 51 0.61 -14.18 -7.49
C ILE A 51 -0.78 -13.57 -7.72
N PRO A 52 -1.59 -13.44 -6.66
CA PRO A 52 -2.99 -13.07 -6.76
C PRO A 52 -3.21 -11.57 -7.02
N GLN A 53 -2.17 -10.75 -7.17
CA GLN A 53 -2.35 -9.33 -7.47
C GLN A 53 -2.71 -9.15 -8.95
N ASN A 54 -3.87 -8.55 -9.22
CA ASN A 54 -4.35 -8.31 -10.59
C ASN A 54 -3.55 -7.19 -11.27
N ASN A 55 -3.13 -6.20 -10.49
CA ASN A 55 -2.39 -5.04 -10.97
C ASN A 55 -0.90 -5.32 -11.29
N ALA A 56 -0.39 -6.52 -11.02
CA ALA A 56 0.98 -6.94 -11.35
C ALA A 56 1.08 -7.38 -12.81
N ARG A 57 2.11 -6.90 -13.51
CA ARG A 57 2.37 -7.19 -14.92
C ARG A 57 2.68 -8.67 -15.12
N ASP A 58 2.45 -9.16 -16.34
CA ASP A 58 2.76 -10.55 -16.69
C ASP A 58 4.24 -10.91 -16.48
N SER A 59 5.14 -9.97 -16.79
CA SER A 59 6.58 -10.14 -16.57
C SER A 59 6.96 -10.21 -15.09
N GLU A 60 6.14 -9.68 -14.19
CA GLU A 60 6.35 -9.76 -12.73
C GLU A 60 5.85 -11.09 -12.14
N LYS A 61 5.22 -11.94 -12.96
CA LYS A 61 4.66 -13.25 -12.57
C LYS A 61 5.45 -14.44 -13.11
N ARG A 62 6.48 -14.21 -13.93
CA ARG A 62 7.21 -15.27 -14.62
C ARG A 62 8.73 -15.10 -14.52
N ILE A 63 9.45 -16.21 -14.55
CA ILE A 63 10.89 -16.25 -14.77
C ILE A 63 11.11 -16.73 -16.20
N ASN A 64 11.84 -15.95 -16.99
CA ASN A 64 12.31 -16.37 -18.31
C ASN A 64 13.79 -16.75 -18.19
N TRP A 65 14.09 -18.03 -18.38
CA TRP A 65 15.45 -18.57 -18.28
C TRP A 65 16.35 -18.20 -19.46
N ARG A 66 15.79 -17.67 -20.56
CA ARG A 66 16.52 -17.08 -21.68
C ARG A 66 17.14 -15.73 -21.30
N ILE A 67 18.01 -15.78 -20.30
CA ILE A 67 18.74 -14.64 -19.76
C ILE A 67 19.93 -14.41 -20.67
N GLU A 68 20.04 -13.21 -21.22
CA GLU A 68 21.20 -12.79 -22.00
C GLU A 68 22.41 -12.62 -21.07
N ILE A 69 23.42 -13.45 -21.29
CA ILE A 69 24.67 -13.56 -20.51
C ILE A 69 25.76 -12.69 -21.15
N ALA A 70 25.90 -12.78 -22.46
CA ALA A 70 26.73 -11.90 -23.29
C ALA A 70 25.93 -11.51 -24.55
N PRO A 71 26.35 -10.48 -25.32
CA PRO A 71 25.62 -10.06 -26.52
C PRO A 71 25.40 -11.24 -27.49
N GLY A 72 24.14 -11.66 -27.65
CA GLY A 72 23.76 -12.79 -28.50
C GLY A 72 23.91 -14.19 -27.88
N GLU A 73 24.34 -14.27 -26.62
CA GLU A 73 24.58 -15.52 -25.88
C GLU A 73 23.63 -15.62 -24.68
N PHE A 74 22.93 -16.73 -24.56
CA PHE A 74 21.87 -16.94 -23.58
C PHE A 74 22.23 -18.06 -22.60
N LEU A 75 21.75 -17.96 -21.37
CA LEU A 75 21.92 -19.00 -20.34
C LEU A 75 21.32 -20.36 -20.77
N THR A 76 20.37 -20.34 -21.69
CA THR A 76 19.73 -21.53 -22.29
C THR A 76 20.60 -22.24 -23.33
N ASP A 77 21.71 -21.64 -23.75
CA ASP A 77 22.60 -22.23 -24.75
C ASP A 77 23.36 -23.43 -24.15
N HIS A 78 23.64 -24.45 -24.96
CA HIS A 78 24.21 -25.72 -24.50
C HIS A 78 25.49 -25.58 -23.65
N GLN A 79 26.32 -24.57 -23.93
CA GLN A 79 27.56 -24.32 -23.19
C GLN A 79 27.35 -23.91 -21.72
N HIS A 80 26.17 -23.38 -21.39
CA HIS A 80 25.79 -22.95 -20.06
C HIS A 80 24.85 -23.91 -19.34
N ALA A 81 24.59 -25.08 -19.93
CA ALA A 81 23.65 -26.06 -19.36
C ALA A 81 23.93 -26.39 -17.88
N PRO A 82 25.19 -26.59 -17.43
CA PRO A 82 25.48 -26.80 -16.01
C PRO A 82 25.09 -25.60 -15.15
N LEU A 83 25.42 -24.38 -15.59
CA LEU A 83 25.12 -23.15 -14.86
C LEU A 83 23.61 -22.91 -14.78
N LEU A 84 22.87 -23.22 -15.84
CA LEU A 84 21.41 -23.14 -15.88
C LEU A 84 20.78 -24.11 -14.88
N GLU A 85 21.25 -25.36 -14.83
CA GLU A 85 20.74 -26.35 -13.87
C GLU A 85 21.00 -25.90 -12.43
N SER A 86 22.23 -25.49 -12.11
CA SER A 86 22.59 -24.94 -10.79
C SER A 86 21.70 -23.77 -10.40
N THR A 87 21.46 -22.86 -11.34
CA THR A 87 20.63 -21.67 -11.13
C THR A 87 19.17 -22.03 -10.84
N LYS A 88 18.60 -22.97 -11.61
CA LYS A 88 17.24 -23.47 -11.43
C LYS A 88 17.10 -24.22 -10.09
N ASP A 89 18.07 -25.07 -9.75
CA ASP A 89 18.13 -25.80 -8.47
C ASP A 89 18.15 -24.83 -7.29
N PHE A 90 19.04 -23.83 -7.31
CA PHE A 90 19.12 -22.82 -6.26
C PHE A 90 17.81 -22.04 -6.12
N THR A 91 17.26 -21.57 -7.22
CA THR A 91 16.00 -20.80 -7.24
C THR A 91 14.83 -21.62 -6.67
N TRP A 92 14.73 -22.89 -7.05
CA TRP A 92 13.65 -23.76 -6.59
C TRP A 92 13.84 -24.23 -5.15
N SER A 93 15.09 -24.45 -4.71
CA SER A 93 15.43 -24.79 -3.32
C SER A 93 14.93 -23.73 -2.34
N LEU A 94 15.10 -22.43 -2.66
CA LEU A 94 14.65 -21.32 -1.82
C LEU A 94 13.14 -21.36 -1.56
N PHE A 95 12.36 -21.93 -2.47
CA PHE A 95 10.90 -22.04 -2.32
C PHE A 95 10.47 -23.31 -1.58
N ILE A 96 10.97 -24.48 -1.98
CA ILE A 96 10.56 -25.76 -1.37
C ILE A 96 11.09 -25.89 0.04
N ASP A 97 12.40 -25.65 0.20
CA ASP A 97 13.16 -25.88 1.42
C ASP A 97 13.99 -24.61 1.73
N PRO A 98 13.32 -23.56 2.27
CA PRO A 98 13.94 -22.26 2.48
C PRO A 98 15.12 -22.35 3.44
N ILE A 99 15.97 -21.32 3.46
CA ILE A 99 17.11 -21.23 4.40
C ILE A 99 16.61 -21.42 5.83
N ASP A 100 17.33 -22.22 6.61
CA ASP A 100 16.95 -22.59 7.96
C ASP A 100 16.73 -21.34 8.84
N GLY A 101 15.63 -21.35 9.60
CA GLY A 101 15.19 -20.20 10.38
C GLY A 101 14.47 -19.10 9.60
N ARG A 102 14.33 -19.21 8.27
CA ARG A 102 13.53 -18.28 7.45
C ARG A 102 12.18 -18.87 7.04
N GLN A 103 11.16 -18.00 6.94
CA GLN A 103 9.87 -18.39 6.38
C GLN A 103 9.97 -18.62 4.87
N ARG A 104 9.13 -19.52 4.34
CA ARG A 104 9.01 -19.78 2.90
C ARG A 104 8.76 -18.46 2.14
N PRO A 105 9.61 -18.12 1.13
CA PRO A 105 9.44 -16.90 0.37
C PRO A 105 8.20 -16.95 -0.52
N ARG A 106 7.64 -15.79 -0.83
CA ARG A 106 6.61 -15.66 -1.86
C ARG A 106 7.23 -15.78 -3.25
N MET A 107 6.45 -16.23 -4.23
CA MET A 107 6.94 -16.34 -5.62
C MET A 107 7.48 -15.02 -6.18
N ALA A 108 6.87 -13.88 -5.84
CA ALA A 108 7.41 -12.56 -6.21
C ALA A 108 8.84 -12.32 -5.66
N THR A 109 9.15 -12.82 -4.46
CA THR A 109 10.49 -12.74 -3.86
C THR A 109 11.47 -13.66 -4.59
N VAL A 110 11.03 -14.86 -4.99
CA VAL A 110 11.83 -15.80 -5.81
C VAL A 110 12.16 -15.19 -7.17
N ILE A 111 11.19 -14.55 -7.84
CA ILE A 111 11.41 -13.83 -9.11
C ILE A 111 12.44 -12.71 -8.90
N ALA A 112 12.27 -11.88 -7.86
CA ALA A 112 13.21 -10.80 -7.56
C ALA A 112 14.63 -11.30 -7.25
N HIS A 113 14.74 -12.49 -6.64
CA HIS A 113 16.01 -13.15 -6.39
C HIS A 113 16.73 -13.52 -7.70
N VAL A 114 16.04 -14.08 -8.70
CA VAL A 114 16.64 -14.36 -10.02
C VAL A 114 17.11 -13.09 -10.74
N VAL A 115 16.37 -12.00 -10.60
CA VAL A 115 16.82 -10.69 -11.15
C VAL A 115 18.10 -10.21 -10.45
N ALA A 116 18.23 -10.42 -9.13
CA ALA A 116 19.44 -10.11 -8.38
C ALA A 116 20.61 -11.05 -8.70
N LEU A 117 20.33 -12.29 -9.10
CA LEU A 117 21.33 -13.29 -9.50
C LEU A 117 21.87 -13.03 -10.92
N THR A 118 21.09 -12.41 -11.81
CA THR A 118 21.47 -12.21 -13.22
C THR A 118 22.87 -11.59 -13.43
N PRO A 119 23.29 -10.55 -12.68
CA PRO A 119 24.65 -10.01 -12.80
C PRO A 119 25.75 -10.98 -12.35
N LEU A 120 25.45 -11.85 -11.38
CA LEU A 120 26.37 -12.92 -10.95
C LEU A 120 26.58 -13.91 -12.09
N LEU A 121 25.50 -14.37 -12.73
CA LEU A 121 25.57 -15.31 -13.86
C LEU A 121 26.39 -14.76 -15.03
N ARG A 122 26.20 -13.47 -15.35
CA ARG A 122 27.00 -12.76 -16.37
C ARG A 122 28.48 -12.72 -16.03
N TRP A 123 28.80 -12.41 -14.77
CA TRP A 123 30.18 -12.42 -14.31
C TRP A 123 30.79 -13.81 -14.35
N MET A 124 30.05 -14.83 -13.90
CA MET A 124 30.50 -16.22 -13.94
C MET A 124 30.89 -16.66 -15.35
N ALA A 125 29.98 -16.45 -16.30
CA ALA A 125 30.24 -16.76 -17.70
C ALA A 125 31.44 -15.97 -18.28
N SER A 126 31.57 -14.67 -17.96
CA SER A 126 32.71 -13.85 -18.41
C SER A 126 34.08 -14.34 -17.90
N ARG A 127 34.09 -15.15 -16.84
CA ARG A 127 35.28 -15.74 -16.24
C ARG A 127 35.41 -17.24 -16.53
N GLY A 128 34.55 -17.79 -17.40
CA GLY A 128 34.54 -19.21 -17.76
C GLY A 128 34.05 -20.15 -16.65
N MET A 129 33.39 -19.63 -15.60
CA MET A 129 32.83 -20.44 -14.52
C MET A 129 31.53 -21.10 -14.97
N ARG A 130 31.41 -22.41 -14.76
CA ARG A 130 30.30 -23.24 -15.23
C ARG A 130 29.33 -23.66 -14.12
N GLN A 131 29.76 -23.63 -12.86
CA GLN A 131 28.94 -23.99 -11.69
C GLN A 131 29.21 -23.03 -10.53
N PHE A 132 28.32 -23.02 -9.54
CA PHE A 132 28.45 -22.11 -8.40
C PHE A 132 29.70 -22.39 -7.54
N ARG A 133 30.16 -23.64 -7.51
CA ARG A 133 31.39 -24.06 -6.83
C ARG A 133 32.64 -23.35 -7.37
N ASP A 134 32.66 -23.01 -8.66
CA ASP A 134 33.82 -22.37 -9.31
C ASP A 134 34.10 -20.95 -8.80
N ILE A 135 33.16 -20.36 -8.04
CA ILE A 135 33.32 -19.06 -7.38
C ILE A 135 34.26 -19.15 -6.16
N GLU A 136 34.51 -20.35 -5.64
CA GLU A 136 35.40 -20.56 -4.50
C GLU A 136 36.76 -19.86 -4.70
N GLY A 137 37.19 -19.09 -3.70
CA GLY A 137 38.42 -18.28 -3.76
C GLY A 137 38.33 -17.01 -4.63
N ARG A 138 37.23 -16.79 -5.37
CA ARG A 138 37.06 -15.67 -6.32
C ARG A 138 35.89 -14.75 -5.99
N ALA A 139 35.13 -15.03 -4.93
CA ALA A 139 33.96 -14.26 -4.53
C ALA A 139 34.21 -12.74 -4.39
N LEU A 140 35.39 -12.35 -3.88
CA LEU A 140 35.76 -10.93 -3.74
C LEU A 140 35.88 -10.19 -5.09
N GLU A 141 36.20 -10.88 -6.19
CA GLU A 141 36.23 -10.27 -7.54
C GLU A 141 34.83 -9.81 -7.99
N TYR A 142 33.76 -10.37 -7.42
CA TYR A 142 32.38 -10.01 -7.77
C TYR A 142 31.91 -8.70 -7.12
N VAL A 143 32.50 -8.29 -5.99
CA VAL A 143 32.10 -7.07 -5.25
C VAL A 143 32.03 -5.81 -6.12
N PRO A 144 33.04 -5.46 -6.95
CA PRO A 144 32.95 -4.29 -7.82
C PRO A 144 31.84 -4.43 -8.88
N ILE A 145 31.58 -5.65 -9.35
CA ILE A 145 30.59 -5.93 -10.39
C ILE A 145 29.16 -5.84 -9.84
N ALA A 146 28.96 -6.26 -8.59
CA ALA A 146 27.69 -6.10 -7.90
C ALA A 146 27.26 -4.63 -7.78
N LYS A 147 28.25 -3.70 -7.69
CA LYS A 147 28.05 -2.25 -7.53
C LYS A 147 27.71 -1.50 -8.83
N ILE A 148 27.82 -2.14 -9.99
CA ILE A 148 27.56 -1.50 -11.28
C ILE A 148 26.43 -2.20 -12.06
N ASN A 149 25.78 -1.45 -12.94
CA ASN A 149 24.93 -2.02 -13.97
C ASN A 149 25.80 -2.41 -15.16
N GLN A 150 25.98 -3.71 -15.39
CA GLN A 150 26.83 -4.25 -16.47
C GLN A 150 26.44 -3.79 -17.88
N ARG A 151 25.18 -3.37 -18.12
CA ARG A 151 24.75 -2.87 -19.43
C ARG A 151 25.09 -1.39 -19.65
N THR A 152 25.08 -0.58 -18.59
CA THR A 152 25.24 0.88 -18.72
C THR A 152 26.56 1.39 -18.13
N GLY A 153 27.30 0.55 -17.41
CA GLY A 153 28.49 0.92 -16.64
C GLY A 153 28.21 1.83 -15.43
N LYS A 154 26.95 2.24 -15.22
CA LYS A 154 26.59 3.18 -14.15
C LYS A 154 26.44 2.47 -12.80
N PRO A 155 26.68 3.15 -11.66
CA PRO A 155 26.43 2.59 -10.34
C PRO A 155 24.98 2.13 -10.17
N THR A 156 24.80 0.99 -9.51
CA THR A 156 23.46 0.49 -9.17
C THR A 156 22.81 1.37 -8.09
N ALA A 157 21.48 1.41 -8.06
CA ALA A 157 20.75 2.11 -7.00
C ALA A 157 21.07 1.50 -5.61
N LYS A 158 21.08 2.35 -4.57
CA LYS A 158 21.29 1.92 -3.18
C LYS A 158 20.28 0.82 -2.79
N GLY A 159 20.74 -0.22 -2.12
CA GLY A 159 20.03 -1.43 -1.70
C GLY A 159 20.14 -2.58 -2.70
N TRP A 160 20.24 -2.28 -4.01
CA TRP A 160 20.28 -3.31 -5.05
C TRP A 160 21.62 -4.05 -5.11
N HIS A 161 22.74 -3.37 -4.87
CA HIS A 161 24.05 -4.02 -4.80
C HIS A 161 24.20 -4.83 -3.51
N ALA A 162 23.65 -4.38 -2.39
CA ALA A 162 23.59 -5.18 -1.15
C ALA A 162 22.82 -6.49 -1.41
N ARG A 163 21.65 -6.42 -2.06
CA ARG A 163 20.88 -7.62 -2.44
C ARG A 163 21.67 -8.59 -3.32
N ARG A 164 22.43 -8.09 -4.30
CA ARG A 164 23.30 -8.92 -5.15
C ARG A 164 24.40 -9.64 -4.38
N LEU A 165 24.96 -9.02 -3.34
CA LEU A 165 25.97 -9.64 -2.47
C LEU A 165 25.33 -10.64 -1.49
N ILE A 166 24.17 -10.30 -0.92
CA ILE A 166 23.42 -11.20 -0.02
C ILE A 166 23.03 -12.50 -0.74
N VAL A 167 22.73 -12.46 -2.05
CA VAL A 167 22.41 -13.67 -2.83
C VAL A 167 23.54 -14.71 -2.80
N LEU A 168 24.81 -14.28 -2.75
CA LEU A 168 25.96 -15.17 -2.59
C LEU A 168 26.02 -15.82 -1.19
N GLU A 169 25.63 -15.07 -0.16
CA GLU A 169 25.48 -15.64 1.20
C GLU A 169 24.34 -16.65 1.22
N GLU A 170 23.21 -16.33 0.59
CA GLU A 170 22.04 -17.22 0.50
C GLU A 170 22.40 -18.53 -0.20
N LEU A 171 23.26 -18.48 -1.22
CA LEU A 171 23.79 -19.66 -1.90
C LEU A 171 24.64 -20.53 -0.96
N TYR A 172 25.51 -19.92 -0.14
CA TYR A 172 26.29 -20.63 0.88
C TYR A 172 25.41 -21.21 2.01
N LEU A 173 24.37 -20.48 2.41
CA LEU A 173 23.43 -20.95 3.43
C LEU A 173 22.61 -22.15 2.94
N GLN A 174 22.36 -22.27 1.63
CA GLN A 174 21.69 -23.41 1.02
C GLN A 174 22.63 -24.58 0.64
N ARG A 175 23.90 -24.56 1.09
CA ARG A 175 24.93 -25.51 0.60
C ARG A 175 24.63 -26.99 0.81
N GLU A 176 23.89 -27.34 1.85
CA GLU A 176 23.51 -28.73 2.12
C GLU A 176 22.43 -29.23 1.13
N LYS A 177 21.67 -28.30 0.56
CA LYS A 177 20.49 -28.53 -0.30
C LYS A 177 20.83 -28.49 -1.79
N LEU A 178 22.06 -28.18 -2.15
CA LEU A 178 22.55 -28.02 -3.54
C LEU A 178 23.75 -28.93 -3.78
N ALA A 179 23.93 -29.38 -5.02
CA ALA A 179 25.06 -30.25 -5.39
C ALA A 179 26.37 -29.46 -5.59
N ASP A 180 26.26 -28.23 -6.06
CA ASP A 180 27.39 -27.39 -6.52
C ASP A 180 27.51 -26.07 -5.75
N ALA A 181 26.96 -25.99 -4.54
CA ALA A 181 27.07 -24.80 -3.72
C ALA A 181 28.51 -24.50 -3.26
N LEU A 182 28.67 -23.28 -2.75
CA LEU A 182 29.90 -22.78 -2.15
C LEU A 182 30.23 -23.59 -0.87
N PRO A 183 31.43 -24.20 -0.77
CA PRO A 183 31.82 -24.96 0.41
C PRO A 183 32.19 -24.04 1.60
N THR A 184 32.80 -22.89 1.32
CA THR A 184 33.20 -21.88 2.30
C THR A 184 32.35 -20.63 2.21
N HIS A 185 32.29 -19.86 3.30
CA HIS A 185 31.61 -18.58 3.30
C HIS A 185 32.25 -17.64 2.24
N PRO A 186 31.47 -16.95 1.40
CA PRO A 186 31.99 -16.14 0.29
C PRO A 186 32.75 -14.88 0.75
N TRP A 187 32.50 -14.42 1.98
CA TRP A 187 33.08 -13.21 2.55
C TRP A 187 33.91 -13.58 3.80
N PRO A 188 35.24 -13.61 3.72
CA PRO A 188 36.08 -13.82 4.90
C PRO A 188 35.88 -12.66 5.88
N ASP A 189 35.45 -12.94 7.11
CA ASP A 189 35.26 -11.98 8.22
C ASP A 189 34.30 -10.79 7.97
N GLU A 190 33.57 -10.79 6.86
CA GLU A 190 32.61 -9.75 6.48
C GLU A 190 31.24 -10.33 6.10
N SER A 191 30.28 -9.44 5.82
CA SER A 191 28.99 -9.81 5.21
C SER A 191 28.76 -9.00 3.94
N GLY A 192 27.93 -9.50 3.04
CA GLY A 192 27.50 -8.83 1.82
C GLY A 192 26.83 -7.49 2.12
N PHE A 193 26.20 -7.35 3.29
CA PHE A 193 25.72 -6.05 3.77
C PHE A 193 26.87 -5.10 4.10
N THR A 194 27.91 -5.55 4.80
CA THR A 194 29.08 -4.73 5.16
C THR A 194 29.87 -4.31 3.91
N LEU A 195 30.16 -5.25 3.01
CA LEU A 195 30.86 -5.04 1.73
C LEU A 195 30.12 -4.09 0.78
N SER A 196 28.80 -3.98 0.94
CA SER A 196 27.98 -3.02 0.19
C SER A 196 28.36 -1.56 0.52
N GLY A 197 29.02 -1.30 1.65
CA GLY A 197 29.36 0.04 2.13
C GLY A 197 28.14 0.81 2.62
N GLU A 198 26.98 0.17 2.72
CA GLU A 198 25.78 0.75 3.30
C GLU A 198 25.93 0.82 4.81
N ARG A 199 26.34 2.00 5.31
CA ARG A 199 26.16 2.30 6.73
C ARG A 199 24.67 2.23 7.03
N ALA A 200 24.30 1.64 8.16
CA ALA A 200 23.00 1.84 8.81
C ALA A 200 22.87 3.30 9.28
N LYS A 201 23.06 4.27 8.39
CA LYS A 201 22.66 5.65 8.64
C LYS A 201 21.15 5.62 8.84
N GLY A 202 20.67 6.30 9.88
CA GLY A 202 19.25 6.60 10.07
C GLY A 202 18.66 6.98 8.72
N ARG A 203 17.77 6.12 8.22
CA ARG A 203 17.40 6.09 6.81
C ARG A 203 16.65 7.39 6.49
N THR A 204 17.13 8.11 5.47
CA THR A 204 16.40 9.26 4.92
C THR A 204 15.09 8.76 4.32
N ILE A 205 13.98 9.27 4.85
CA ILE A 205 12.61 9.09 4.35
C ILE A 205 12.60 9.20 2.81
N LYS A 206 12.30 8.10 2.10
CA LYS A 206 12.25 8.08 0.63
C LYS A 206 10.92 8.59 0.07
N THR A 207 9.83 8.40 0.80
CA THR A 207 8.48 8.77 0.34
C THR A 207 8.06 10.05 1.05
N LEU A 208 8.02 11.16 0.31
CA LEU A 208 7.57 12.44 0.85
C LEU A 208 6.06 12.43 1.11
N ARG A 209 5.64 12.99 2.25
CA ARG A 209 4.25 13.38 2.50
C ARG A 209 3.81 14.41 1.46
N ILE A 210 2.55 14.37 1.04
CA ILE A 210 1.98 15.44 0.22
C ILE A 210 1.80 16.68 1.12
N PRO A 211 2.32 17.86 0.74
CA PRO A 211 2.11 19.10 1.49
C PRO A 211 0.64 19.44 1.64
N GLU A 212 0.26 20.05 2.75
CA GLU A 212 -1.15 20.33 3.06
C GLU A 212 -1.83 21.21 2.00
N ARG A 213 -1.13 22.24 1.52
CA ARG A 213 -1.61 23.09 0.42
C ARG A 213 -1.88 22.27 -0.84
N THR A 214 -0.95 21.40 -1.21
CA THR A 214 -1.07 20.51 -2.37
C THR A 214 -2.19 19.49 -2.19
N VAL A 215 -2.38 18.94 -0.97
CA VAL A 215 -3.49 18.03 -0.65
C VAL A 215 -4.82 18.74 -0.86
N ARG A 216 -4.98 19.98 -0.38
CA ARG A 216 -6.21 20.74 -0.55
C ARG A 216 -6.56 20.95 -2.01
N GLN A 217 -5.61 21.47 -2.81
CA GLN A 217 -5.81 21.67 -4.25
C GLN A 217 -6.14 20.35 -4.97
N LEU A 218 -5.44 19.27 -4.63
CA LEU A 218 -5.66 17.96 -5.20
C LEU A 218 -7.04 17.40 -4.85
N ALA A 219 -7.47 17.57 -3.59
CA ALA A 219 -8.78 17.15 -3.12
C ALA A 219 -9.90 17.95 -3.78
N GLU A 220 -9.77 19.28 -3.88
CA GLU A 220 -10.75 20.15 -4.54
C GLU A 220 -11.01 19.72 -5.98
N VAL A 221 -9.94 19.52 -6.77
CA VAL A 221 -10.06 19.07 -8.16
C VAL A 221 -10.69 17.68 -8.24
N ALA A 222 -10.16 16.71 -7.47
CA ALA A 222 -10.63 15.33 -7.56
C ALA A 222 -12.09 15.18 -7.10
N ILE A 223 -12.49 15.89 -6.03
CA ILE A 223 -13.86 15.92 -5.54
C ILE A 223 -14.79 16.55 -6.58
N ASN A 224 -14.40 17.68 -7.19
CA ASN A 224 -15.20 18.33 -8.23
C ASN A 224 -15.46 17.41 -9.43
N TYR A 225 -14.45 16.62 -9.85
CA TYR A 225 -14.64 15.60 -10.88
C TYR A 225 -15.67 14.55 -10.48
N VAL A 226 -15.58 14.04 -9.25
CA VAL A 226 -16.46 12.98 -8.73
C VAL A 226 -17.89 13.46 -8.51
N THR A 227 -18.09 14.65 -7.97
CA THR A 227 -19.43 15.14 -7.57
C THR A 227 -20.14 15.86 -8.69
N ASN A 228 -19.43 16.71 -9.44
CA ASN A 228 -20.06 17.69 -10.34
C ASN A 228 -19.90 17.30 -11.82
N LEU A 229 -18.70 16.87 -12.23
CA LEU A 229 -18.42 16.57 -13.65
C LEU A 229 -18.80 15.14 -14.06
N ALA A 230 -18.79 14.19 -13.13
CA ALA A 230 -19.04 12.78 -13.40
C ALA A 230 -20.35 12.50 -14.17
N PRO A 231 -21.52 13.06 -13.77
CA PRO A 231 -22.78 12.77 -14.46
C PRO A 231 -22.76 13.21 -15.91
N HIS A 232 -22.19 14.38 -16.21
CA HIS A 232 -22.13 14.91 -17.56
C HIS A 232 -21.15 14.12 -18.45
N ILE A 233 -19.95 13.81 -17.94
CA ILE A 233 -18.95 13.03 -18.68
C ILE A 233 -19.46 11.62 -19.00
N LEU A 234 -20.07 10.93 -18.02
CA LEU A 234 -20.54 9.56 -18.18
C LEU A 234 -21.80 9.46 -19.05
N SER A 235 -22.78 10.35 -18.87
CA SER A 235 -23.95 10.40 -19.76
C SER A 235 -23.58 10.70 -21.21
N THR A 236 -22.61 11.60 -21.43
CA THR A 236 -22.08 11.88 -22.78
C THR A 236 -21.43 10.65 -23.41
N ARG A 237 -20.60 9.92 -22.65
CA ARG A 237 -20.03 8.65 -23.11
C ARG A 237 -21.13 7.66 -23.49
N ASP A 238 -22.12 7.47 -22.63
CA ASP A 238 -23.18 6.47 -22.85
C ASP A 238 -24.04 6.83 -24.07
N ALA A 239 -24.35 8.13 -24.26
CA ALA A 239 -25.04 8.60 -25.45
C ALA A 239 -24.23 8.36 -26.73
N LEU A 240 -22.90 8.57 -26.68
CA LEU A 240 -21.99 8.28 -27.80
C LEU A 240 -21.90 6.79 -28.11
N GLU A 241 -21.83 5.94 -27.10
CA GLU A 241 -21.82 4.48 -27.27
C GLU A 241 -23.14 3.99 -27.89
N GLN A 242 -24.28 4.53 -27.44
CA GLN A 242 -25.59 4.23 -28.03
C GLN A 242 -25.71 4.71 -29.49
N ALA A 243 -25.28 5.93 -29.81
CA ALA A 243 -25.37 6.49 -31.16
C ALA A 243 -24.51 5.73 -32.20
N VAL A 244 -23.47 5.06 -31.72
CA VAL A 244 -22.50 4.31 -32.52
C VAL A 244 -22.76 2.80 -32.46
N ALA A 245 -23.77 2.36 -31.71
CA ALA A 245 -24.17 0.95 -31.67
C ALA A 245 -24.37 0.42 -33.11
N ASN A 246 -23.68 -0.67 -33.44
CA ASN A 246 -23.66 -1.32 -34.76
C ASN A 246 -22.94 -0.57 -35.89
N LYS A 247 -22.14 0.47 -35.59
CA LYS A 247 -21.34 1.20 -36.57
C LYS A 247 -19.85 1.00 -36.27
N GLU A 248 -19.06 0.74 -37.31
CA GLU A 248 -17.63 0.48 -37.17
C GLU A 248 -16.76 1.50 -37.92
N GLY A 249 -15.50 1.58 -37.51
CA GLY A 249 -14.45 2.34 -38.20
C GLY A 249 -14.79 3.81 -38.44
N PHE A 250 -14.77 4.21 -39.71
CA PHE A 250 -14.97 5.61 -40.11
C PHE A 250 -16.39 6.11 -39.81
N GLN A 251 -17.41 5.25 -39.93
CA GLN A 251 -18.81 5.61 -39.66
C GLN A 251 -19.03 5.95 -38.17
N ALA A 252 -18.45 5.15 -37.28
CA ALA A 252 -18.42 5.44 -35.85
C ALA A 252 -17.72 6.78 -35.55
N THR A 253 -16.58 7.02 -36.18
CA THR A 253 -15.75 8.22 -35.93
C THR A 253 -16.47 9.50 -36.38
N ASN A 254 -17.16 9.47 -37.52
CA ASN A 254 -17.94 10.61 -38.04
C ASN A 254 -19.13 10.99 -37.17
N ILE A 255 -19.59 10.09 -36.29
CA ILE A 255 -20.66 10.40 -35.32
C ILE A 255 -20.05 10.84 -33.99
N ARG A 256 -18.97 10.19 -33.56
CA ARG A 256 -18.35 10.48 -32.26
C ARG A 256 -17.85 11.91 -32.13
N ILE A 257 -17.25 12.45 -33.18
CA ILE A 257 -16.63 13.78 -33.13
C ILE A 257 -17.70 14.89 -33.08
N PRO A 258 -18.70 14.94 -33.96
CA PRO A 258 -19.75 15.97 -33.90
C PRO A 258 -20.60 15.87 -32.65
N LEU A 259 -21.04 14.67 -32.26
CA LEU A 259 -21.90 14.50 -31.09
C LEU A 259 -21.17 14.88 -29.78
N ALA A 260 -19.86 14.59 -29.66
CA ALA A 260 -19.08 15.08 -28.53
C ALA A 260 -19.02 16.61 -28.47
N ARG A 261 -18.98 17.29 -29.62
CA ARG A 261 -19.00 18.76 -29.71
C ARG A 261 -20.34 19.36 -29.34
N GLU A 262 -21.43 18.76 -29.81
CA GLU A 262 -22.79 19.15 -29.44
C GLU A 262 -23.02 19.04 -27.93
N LEU A 263 -22.40 18.04 -27.30
CA LEU A 263 -22.49 17.79 -25.86
C LEU A 263 -21.43 18.56 -25.03
N GLY A 264 -20.68 19.49 -25.63
CA GLY A 264 -19.84 20.44 -24.89
C GLY A 264 -18.35 20.10 -24.78
N PHE A 265 -17.84 19.09 -25.51
CA PHE A 265 -16.41 18.73 -25.55
C PHE A 265 -15.76 19.20 -26.85
N GLU A 266 -14.44 19.43 -26.88
CA GLU A 266 -13.77 19.83 -28.14
C GLU A 266 -13.81 18.73 -29.22
N GLY A 267 -13.96 17.48 -28.79
CA GLY A 267 -14.23 16.31 -29.62
C GLY A 267 -14.04 14.99 -28.87
N SER A 268 -14.07 13.87 -29.60
CA SER A 268 -14.01 12.54 -28.97
C SER A 268 -12.72 12.25 -28.19
N ARG A 269 -11.59 12.85 -28.58
CA ARG A 269 -10.31 12.70 -27.86
C ARG A 269 -10.32 13.43 -26.52
N ASP A 270 -10.94 14.60 -26.49
CA ASP A 270 -11.08 15.44 -25.29
C ASP A 270 -11.94 14.71 -24.25
N LEU A 271 -13.11 14.20 -24.66
CA LEU A 271 -13.93 13.33 -23.80
C LEU A 271 -13.15 12.10 -23.28
N SER A 272 -12.31 11.49 -24.10
CA SER A 272 -11.49 10.34 -23.67
C SER A 272 -10.42 10.73 -22.63
N ALA A 273 -9.92 11.97 -22.70
CA ALA A 273 -9.03 12.54 -21.71
C ALA A 273 -9.79 12.83 -20.40
N GLU A 274 -10.95 13.46 -20.48
CA GLU A 274 -11.83 13.74 -19.34
C GLU A 274 -12.29 12.46 -18.63
N LEU A 275 -12.65 11.41 -19.37
CA LEU A 275 -12.91 10.08 -18.81
C LEU A 275 -11.69 9.50 -18.08
N SER A 276 -10.48 9.76 -18.57
CA SER A 276 -9.27 9.33 -17.88
C SER A 276 -9.06 10.11 -16.59
N TYR A 277 -9.26 11.43 -16.59
CA TYR A 277 -9.14 12.27 -15.40
C TYR A 277 -10.24 12.00 -14.37
N LEU A 278 -11.45 11.66 -14.81
CA LEU A 278 -12.52 11.22 -13.93
C LEU A 278 -12.12 9.94 -13.18
N ARG A 279 -11.64 8.92 -13.89
CA ARG A 279 -11.14 7.68 -13.27
C ARG A 279 -9.98 7.96 -12.30
N ASP A 280 -9.02 8.78 -12.73
CA ASP A 280 -7.85 9.11 -11.92
C ASP A 280 -8.28 9.90 -10.65
N SER A 281 -9.28 10.77 -10.76
CA SER A 281 -9.90 11.49 -9.64
C SER A 281 -10.62 10.56 -8.67
N CYS A 282 -11.39 9.58 -9.15
CA CYS A 282 -11.98 8.56 -8.28
C CYS A 282 -10.91 7.76 -7.53
N TYR A 283 -9.82 7.39 -8.20
CA TYR A 283 -8.68 6.73 -7.54
C TYR A 283 -8.07 7.61 -6.46
N ILE A 284 -7.85 8.89 -6.75
CA ILE A 284 -7.27 9.86 -5.81
C ILE A 284 -8.17 10.02 -4.58
N VAL A 285 -9.49 10.21 -4.76
CA VAL A 285 -10.46 10.31 -3.64
C VAL A 285 -10.41 9.05 -2.78
N ILE A 286 -10.52 7.87 -3.38
CA ILE A 286 -10.49 6.60 -2.63
C ILE A 286 -9.16 6.47 -1.89
N ALA A 287 -8.01 6.68 -2.55
CA ALA A 287 -6.70 6.53 -1.93
C ALA A 287 -6.42 7.56 -0.83
N MET A 288 -6.84 8.81 -1.03
CA MET A 288 -6.61 9.92 -0.10
C MET A 288 -7.44 9.77 1.17
N PHE A 289 -8.72 9.41 1.06
CA PHE A 289 -9.65 9.36 2.20
C PHE A 289 -9.76 7.99 2.87
N SER A 290 -9.13 6.95 2.33
CA SER A 290 -9.02 5.64 2.98
C SER A 290 -7.60 5.24 3.35
N GLY A 291 -6.56 5.82 2.73
CA GLY A 291 -5.16 5.44 2.99
C GLY A 291 -4.79 4.00 2.63
N ILE A 292 -5.65 3.27 1.92
CA ILE A 292 -5.37 1.89 1.50
C ILE A 292 -4.26 1.86 0.43
N ARG A 293 -3.57 0.72 0.30
CA ARG A 293 -2.47 0.57 -0.67
C ARG A 293 -3.01 0.51 -2.09
N ASP A 294 -2.19 0.92 -3.04
CA ASP A 294 -2.44 0.82 -4.48
C ASP A 294 -2.95 -0.57 -4.93
N SER A 295 -2.34 -1.64 -4.41
CA SER A 295 -2.78 -3.02 -4.69
C SER A 295 -4.15 -3.36 -4.09
N GLU A 296 -4.51 -2.72 -2.97
CA GLU A 296 -5.82 -2.88 -2.32
C GLU A 296 -6.87 -2.07 -3.10
N THR A 297 -6.59 -0.80 -3.44
CA THR A 297 -7.47 0.06 -4.26
C THR A 297 -7.81 -0.56 -5.62
N LEU A 298 -6.82 -1.04 -6.36
CA LEU A 298 -7.05 -1.63 -7.69
C LEU A 298 -7.69 -3.01 -7.65
N SER A 299 -7.77 -3.64 -6.48
CA SER A 299 -8.45 -4.92 -6.28
C SER A 299 -9.87 -4.77 -5.73
N LEU A 300 -10.37 -3.54 -5.56
CA LEU A 300 -11.74 -3.28 -5.15
C LEU A 300 -12.71 -3.84 -6.21
N LYS A 301 -13.81 -4.41 -5.72
CA LYS A 301 -14.86 -5.01 -6.55
C LYS A 301 -16.10 -4.12 -6.59
N ARG A 302 -16.99 -4.36 -7.55
CA ARG A 302 -18.36 -3.80 -7.53
C ARG A 302 -19.07 -4.19 -6.22
N GLY A 303 -19.91 -3.31 -5.69
CA GLY A 303 -20.61 -3.51 -4.43
C GLY A 303 -19.68 -3.58 -3.22
N CYS A 304 -18.53 -2.88 -3.25
CA CYS A 304 -17.59 -2.87 -2.13
C CYS A 304 -17.99 -1.95 -0.97
N ILE A 305 -19.07 -1.19 -1.09
CA ILE A 305 -19.59 -0.36 0.01
C ILE A 305 -20.68 -1.09 0.76
N ALA A 306 -20.62 -1.06 2.09
CA ALA A 306 -21.70 -1.47 2.97
C ALA A 306 -22.03 -0.36 3.95
N HIS A 307 -23.30 -0.26 4.32
CA HIS A 307 -23.78 0.66 5.34
C HIS A 307 -24.05 -0.10 6.62
N ASP A 308 -23.72 0.51 7.74
CA ASP A 308 -24.02 0.02 9.07
C ASP A 308 -24.48 1.21 9.92
N LYS A 309 -25.11 0.94 11.06
CA LYS A 309 -25.46 1.99 12.03
C LYS A 309 -24.77 1.68 13.34
N ALA A 310 -24.06 2.67 13.89
CA ALA A 310 -23.57 2.57 15.25
C ALA A 310 -24.75 2.50 16.23
N ASP A 311 -24.49 1.99 17.44
CA ASP A 311 -25.48 1.93 18.52
C ASP A 311 -26.07 3.33 18.86
N ASP A 312 -25.29 4.39 18.60
CA ASP A 312 -25.67 5.79 18.78
C ASP A 312 -26.45 6.38 17.57
N GLY A 313 -26.80 5.56 16.59
CA GLY A 313 -27.58 5.97 15.40
C GLY A 313 -26.77 6.63 14.28
N ILE A 314 -25.44 6.69 14.40
CA ILE A 314 -24.55 7.26 13.38
C ILE A 314 -24.42 6.30 12.19
N ASP A 315 -24.64 6.81 10.97
CA ASP A 315 -24.43 6.06 9.74
C ASP A 315 -22.94 5.82 9.49
N LEU A 316 -22.55 4.56 9.42
CA LEU A 316 -21.20 4.10 9.13
C LEU A 316 -21.11 3.56 7.71
N ILE A 317 -20.09 3.98 6.97
CA ILE A 317 -19.83 3.53 5.60
C ILE A 317 -18.54 2.72 5.58
N TRP A 318 -18.66 1.44 5.22
CA TRP A 318 -17.56 0.48 5.21
C TRP A 318 -17.16 0.13 3.78
N LEU A 319 -15.91 0.44 3.42
CA LEU A 319 -15.26 -0.03 2.20
C LEU A 319 -14.68 -1.42 2.42
N HIS A 320 -15.13 -2.41 1.66
CA HIS A 320 -14.69 -3.79 1.72
C HIS A 320 -13.66 -4.10 0.63
N GLY A 321 -12.58 -4.77 0.99
CA GLY A 321 -11.58 -5.22 0.03
C GLY A 321 -10.71 -6.33 0.56
N THR A 322 -9.49 -6.44 0.02
CA THR A 322 -8.58 -7.54 0.34
C THR A 322 -7.18 -7.01 0.55
N ILE A 323 -6.60 -7.30 1.71
CA ILE A 323 -5.18 -7.08 1.99
C ILE A 323 -4.40 -8.26 1.42
N PHE A 324 -3.24 -8.00 0.81
CA PHE A 324 -2.39 -9.03 0.20
C PHE A 324 -1.04 -9.22 0.91
N LYS A 325 -0.53 -8.19 1.59
CA LYS A 325 0.83 -8.18 2.13
C LYS A 325 0.99 -9.02 3.40
N THR A 326 -0.03 -9.16 4.24
CA THR A 326 -0.01 -9.98 5.47
C THR A 326 -0.73 -11.33 5.29
N GLY A 327 -0.87 -11.76 4.04
CA GLY A 327 -1.76 -12.85 3.61
C GLY A 327 -2.90 -12.27 2.76
N ILE A 328 -3.60 -13.12 2.02
CA ILE A 328 -4.84 -12.73 1.32
C ILE A 328 -5.94 -12.77 2.37
N LYS A 329 -6.40 -11.61 2.85
CA LYS A 329 -7.43 -11.53 3.88
C LYS A 329 -8.49 -10.48 3.50
N PRO A 330 -9.78 -10.81 3.60
CA PRO A 330 -10.83 -9.80 3.49
C PRO A 330 -10.65 -8.78 4.62
N HIS A 331 -10.85 -7.51 4.32
CA HIS A 331 -10.71 -6.41 5.27
C HIS A 331 -11.74 -5.33 4.97
N LYS A 332 -12.11 -4.54 5.98
CA LYS A 332 -13.01 -3.39 5.85
C LYS A 332 -12.39 -2.12 6.41
N TRP A 333 -12.65 -1.00 5.77
CA TRP A 333 -12.16 0.32 6.17
C TRP A 333 -13.34 1.28 6.35
N LEU A 334 -13.36 2.02 7.46
CA LEU A 334 -14.33 3.09 7.64
C LEU A 334 -13.94 4.26 6.72
N VAL A 335 -14.88 4.75 5.92
CA VAL A 335 -14.62 5.79 4.92
C VAL A 335 -15.68 6.88 4.95
N PRO A 336 -15.35 8.13 4.56
CA PRO A 336 -16.34 9.20 4.46
C PRO A 336 -17.25 9.04 3.22
N PRO A 337 -18.43 9.70 3.19
CA PRO A 337 -19.40 9.59 2.09
C PRO A 337 -18.85 9.89 0.70
N ILE A 338 -17.85 10.78 0.59
CA ILE A 338 -17.22 11.10 -0.70
C ILE A 338 -16.55 9.89 -1.36
N VAL A 339 -16.07 8.92 -0.56
CA VAL A 339 -15.50 7.66 -1.08
C VAL A 339 -16.59 6.79 -1.69
N GLU A 340 -17.76 6.73 -1.07
CA GLU A 340 -18.92 6.05 -1.64
C GLU A 340 -19.35 6.70 -2.95
N THR A 341 -19.41 8.03 -3.03
CA THR A 341 -19.70 8.74 -4.28
C THR A 341 -18.71 8.35 -5.38
N ALA A 342 -17.40 8.33 -5.07
CA ALA A 342 -16.37 7.91 -6.02
C ALA A 342 -16.53 6.45 -6.47
N VAL A 343 -16.92 5.54 -5.56
CA VAL A 343 -17.20 4.14 -5.89
C VAL A 343 -18.41 4.04 -6.82
N ARG A 344 -19.52 4.71 -6.51
CA ARG A 344 -20.73 4.74 -7.37
C ARG A 344 -20.42 5.27 -8.77
N VAL A 345 -19.63 6.34 -8.87
CA VAL A 345 -19.15 6.87 -10.16
C VAL A 345 -18.31 5.83 -10.90
N MET A 346 -17.41 5.13 -10.22
CA MET A 346 -16.62 4.07 -10.85
C MET A 346 -17.47 2.84 -11.24
N GLU A 347 -18.55 2.54 -10.52
CA GLU A 347 -19.50 1.49 -10.88
C GLU A 347 -20.26 1.81 -12.17
N TRP A 348 -20.57 3.08 -12.43
CA TRP A 348 -21.09 3.53 -13.71
C TRP A 348 -19.99 3.58 -14.79
N TYR A 349 -18.79 4.05 -14.44
CA TYR A 349 -17.65 4.07 -15.35
C TYR A 349 -17.31 2.68 -15.91
N ARG A 350 -17.37 1.63 -15.08
CA ARG A 350 -16.95 0.28 -15.49
C ARG A 350 -17.94 -0.46 -16.41
N GLN A 351 -19.19 0.00 -16.56
CA GLN A 351 -20.25 -0.76 -17.26
C GLN A 351 -19.88 -1.23 -18.67
N PRO A 352 -19.37 -0.39 -19.60
CA PRO A 352 -19.00 -0.86 -20.94
C PRO A 352 -17.87 -1.89 -20.90
N TYR A 353 -16.91 -1.72 -19.99
CA TYR A 353 -15.82 -2.69 -19.78
C TYR A 353 -16.31 -4.00 -19.17
N ALA A 354 -17.36 -3.96 -18.35
CA ALA A 354 -17.97 -5.16 -17.78
C ALA A 354 -18.56 -6.06 -18.87
N ILE A 355 -19.30 -5.47 -19.81
CA ILE A 355 -19.86 -6.17 -20.97
C ILE A 355 -18.75 -6.81 -21.80
N GLN A 356 -17.70 -6.03 -22.12
CA GLN A 356 -16.56 -6.51 -22.90
C GLN A 356 -15.79 -7.65 -22.21
N ILE A 357 -15.66 -7.63 -20.87
CA ILE A 357 -15.02 -8.74 -20.14
C ILE A 357 -15.87 -10.02 -20.23
N GLU A 358 -17.20 -9.93 -20.11
CA GLU A 358 -18.06 -11.11 -20.22
C GLU A 358 -17.98 -11.72 -21.64
N GLU A 359 -18.00 -10.89 -22.67
CA GLU A 359 -17.78 -11.33 -24.06
C GLU A 359 -16.41 -12.01 -24.23
N GLN A 360 -15.36 -11.45 -23.63
CA GLN A 360 -14.02 -12.04 -23.64
C GLN A 360 -13.97 -13.38 -22.90
N ILE A 361 -14.66 -13.51 -21.77
CA ILE A 361 -14.75 -14.77 -21.02
C ILE A 361 -15.39 -15.84 -21.90
N SER A 362 -16.54 -15.56 -22.53
CA SER A 362 -17.20 -16.51 -23.43
C SER A 362 -16.34 -16.89 -24.63
N GLN A 363 -15.62 -15.93 -25.23
CA GLN A 363 -14.67 -16.21 -26.31
C GLN A 363 -13.52 -17.11 -25.87
N PHE A 364 -12.97 -16.89 -24.67
CA PHE A 364 -11.90 -17.71 -24.13
C PHE A 364 -12.37 -19.12 -23.78
N GLU A 365 -13.59 -19.28 -23.27
CA GLU A 365 -14.21 -20.59 -23.02
C GLU A 365 -14.31 -21.40 -24.33
N GLN A 366 -14.89 -20.81 -25.38
CA GLN A 366 -14.99 -21.46 -26.69
C GLN A 366 -13.61 -21.84 -27.26
N GLN A 367 -12.63 -20.95 -27.15
CA GLN A 367 -11.26 -21.23 -27.60
C GLN A 367 -10.57 -22.31 -26.77
N LEU A 368 -10.89 -22.41 -25.47
CA LEU A 368 -10.36 -23.44 -24.59
C LEU A 368 -10.93 -24.82 -24.97
N ASP A 369 -12.24 -24.91 -25.22
CA ASP A 369 -12.91 -26.16 -25.60
C ASP A 369 -12.44 -26.71 -26.94
N MET A 370 -12.12 -25.83 -27.89
CA MET A 370 -11.54 -26.21 -29.19
C MET A 370 -10.04 -26.54 -29.14
N SER A 371 -9.37 -26.31 -28.00
CA SER A 371 -7.92 -26.47 -27.88
C SER A 371 -7.51 -27.85 -27.37
N ILE A 372 -6.40 -28.38 -27.88
CA ILE A 372 -5.82 -29.63 -27.38
C ILE A 372 -5.32 -29.42 -25.93
N PRO A 373 -5.78 -30.22 -24.95
CA PRO A 373 -5.35 -30.11 -23.56
C PRO A 373 -3.84 -30.18 -23.42
N GLY A 374 -3.28 -29.30 -22.57
CA GLY A 374 -1.84 -29.25 -22.30
C GLY A 374 -0.98 -28.54 -23.36
N SER A 375 -1.53 -28.18 -24.53
CA SER A 375 -0.81 -27.39 -25.54
C SER A 375 -0.44 -25.98 -25.05
N THR A 376 0.57 -25.36 -25.67
CA THR A 376 0.98 -23.97 -25.36
C THR A 376 -0.17 -22.98 -25.54
N PHE A 377 -1.00 -23.19 -26.56
CA PHE A 377 -2.21 -22.39 -26.79
C PHE A 377 -3.22 -22.59 -25.67
N HIS A 378 -3.53 -23.85 -25.31
CA HIS A 378 -4.44 -24.18 -24.20
C HIS A 378 -4.01 -23.52 -22.88
N LYS A 379 -2.74 -23.66 -22.48
CA LYS A 379 -2.20 -23.02 -21.26
C LYS A 379 -2.34 -21.49 -21.29
N ARG A 380 -2.09 -20.86 -22.45
CA ARG A 380 -2.23 -19.41 -22.62
C ARG A 380 -3.69 -18.96 -22.48
N GLN A 381 -4.63 -19.69 -23.09
CA GLN A 381 -6.05 -19.37 -22.98
C GLN A 381 -6.58 -19.62 -21.57
N LEU A 382 -6.18 -20.70 -20.91
CA LEU A 382 -6.51 -20.96 -19.51
C LEU A 382 -6.11 -19.81 -18.59
N LYS A 383 -4.89 -19.28 -18.78
CA LYS A 383 -4.40 -18.11 -18.04
C LYS A 383 -5.24 -16.86 -18.31
N ARG A 384 -5.59 -16.59 -19.57
CA ARG A 384 -6.42 -15.45 -19.98
C ARG A 384 -7.82 -15.54 -19.39
N LEU A 385 -8.46 -16.71 -19.50
CA LEU A 385 -9.77 -17.00 -18.93
C LEU A 385 -9.78 -16.78 -17.42
N HIS A 386 -8.81 -17.35 -16.71
CA HIS A 386 -8.72 -17.17 -15.26
C HIS A 386 -8.52 -15.69 -14.87
N THR A 387 -7.67 -14.97 -15.59
CA THR A 387 -7.43 -13.54 -15.33
C THR A 387 -8.70 -12.73 -15.57
N ALA A 388 -9.39 -12.96 -16.69
CA ALA A 388 -10.64 -12.27 -17.04
C ALA A 388 -11.75 -12.56 -16.02
N ARG A 389 -11.97 -13.83 -15.64
CA ARG A 389 -12.94 -14.21 -14.61
C ARG A 389 -12.66 -13.54 -13.26
N LYS A 390 -11.39 -13.39 -12.91
CA LYS A 390 -10.97 -12.74 -11.67
C LYS A 390 -11.15 -11.22 -11.72
N ASP A 391 -10.93 -10.61 -12.87
CA ASP A 391 -11.08 -9.18 -13.11
C ASP A 391 -12.55 -8.77 -13.35
N ARG A 392 -13.43 -9.72 -13.68
CA ARG A 392 -14.87 -9.53 -13.98
C ARG A 392 -15.59 -8.57 -13.04
N ASP A 393 -15.41 -8.77 -11.75
CA ASP A 393 -16.07 -7.96 -10.71
C ASP A 393 -15.23 -6.73 -10.29
N GLY A 394 -14.10 -6.47 -10.93
CA GLY A 394 -13.19 -5.37 -10.62
C GLY A 394 -13.81 -3.99 -10.88
N LEU A 395 -13.48 -3.03 -10.01
CA LEU A 395 -13.97 -1.65 -10.11
C LEU A 395 -13.18 -0.82 -11.14
N PHE A 396 -11.85 -0.99 -11.18
CA PHE A 396 -10.94 -0.23 -12.06
C PHE A 396 -10.57 -1.01 -13.32
N LEU A 397 -11.54 -1.15 -14.22
CA LEU A 397 -11.35 -1.80 -15.51
C LEU A 397 -10.82 -0.84 -16.58
N GLY A 398 -10.08 -1.37 -17.55
CA GLY A 398 -9.72 -0.65 -18.76
C GLY A 398 -9.06 -1.54 -19.81
N CYS A 399 -8.86 -1.00 -21.01
CA CYS A 399 -8.24 -1.73 -22.11
C CYS A 399 -6.71 -1.72 -22.00
N ALA A 400 -6.08 -2.89 -22.13
CA ALA A 400 -4.64 -3.00 -22.24
C ALA A 400 -4.19 -2.85 -23.71
N PRO A 401 -3.49 -1.77 -24.10
CA PRO A 401 -3.12 -1.53 -25.50
C PRO A 401 -2.08 -2.51 -26.04
N CYS A 402 -1.39 -3.25 -25.18
CA CYS A 402 -0.23 -4.08 -25.56
C CYS A 402 -0.56 -5.55 -25.82
N VAL A 403 -1.81 -6.00 -25.61
CA VAL A 403 -2.22 -7.39 -25.84
C VAL A 403 -3.63 -7.40 -26.43
N GLY A 404 -3.77 -7.04 -27.71
CA GLY A 404 -5.00 -7.28 -28.47
C GLY A 404 -6.29 -6.66 -27.92
N HIS A 405 -6.22 -5.49 -27.27
CA HIS A 405 -7.37 -4.81 -26.66
C HIS A 405 -8.12 -5.62 -25.59
N LEU A 406 -7.43 -6.50 -24.87
CA LEU A 406 -8.03 -7.20 -23.74
C LEU A 406 -8.41 -6.23 -22.62
N VAL A 407 -9.58 -6.45 -22.03
CA VAL A 407 -10.10 -5.66 -20.93
C VAL A 407 -9.75 -6.38 -19.64
N GLY A 408 -9.31 -5.62 -18.65
CA GLY A 408 -8.98 -6.17 -17.34
C GLY A 408 -8.72 -5.07 -16.33
N VAL A 409 -8.30 -5.45 -15.13
CA VAL A 409 -7.95 -4.50 -14.08
C VAL A 409 -6.69 -3.72 -14.49
N LEU A 410 -6.72 -2.41 -14.28
CA LEU A 410 -5.58 -1.56 -14.62
C LEU A 410 -4.31 -1.94 -13.85
N SER A 411 -3.17 -1.91 -14.55
CA SER A 411 -1.87 -2.20 -13.92
C SER A 411 -1.43 -1.04 -13.02
N LYS A 412 -0.65 -1.38 -11.98
CA LYS A 412 0.00 -0.40 -11.09
C LYS A 412 0.77 0.66 -11.87
N SER A 413 1.46 0.24 -12.93
CA SER A 413 2.29 1.12 -13.74
C SER A 413 1.47 2.12 -14.59
N THR A 414 0.28 1.72 -15.01
CA THR A 414 -0.63 2.60 -15.76
C THR A 414 -1.10 3.74 -14.87
N ILE A 415 -1.56 3.39 -13.66
CA ILE A 415 -2.00 4.36 -12.66
C ILE A 415 -0.85 5.25 -12.20
N HIS A 416 0.33 4.69 -11.93
CA HIS A 416 1.49 5.50 -11.55
C HIS A 416 1.84 6.56 -12.59
N ARG A 417 1.85 6.20 -13.89
CA ARG A 417 2.09 7.15 -14.97
C ARG A 417 0.99 8.22 -15.06
N ARG A 418 -0.26 7.84 -14.81
CA ARG A 418 -1.40 8.76 -14.80
C ARG A 418 -1.31 9.76 -13.64
N LEU A 419 -1.02 9.30 -12.43
CA LEU A 419 -0.79 10.14 -11.25
C LEU A 419 0.34 11.16 -11.47
N GLN A 420 1.44 10.76 -12.10
CA GLN A 420 2.55 11.67 -12.44
C GLN A 420 2.14 12.80 -13.40
N ASN A 421 1.12 12.58 -14.23
CA ASN A 421 0.63 13.57 -15.20
C ASN A 421 -0.55 14.40 -14.66
N PHE A 422 -1.21 13.97 -13.57
CA PHE A 422 -2.39 14.63 -13.02
C PHE A 422 -2.06 16.04 -12.49
N CYS A 423 -1.05 16.18 -11.64
CA CYS A 423 -0.66 17.49 -11.09
C CYS A 423 -0.18 18.50 -12.15
N PRO A 424 0.68 18.12 -13.12
CA PRO A 424 1.01 19.01 -14.23
C PRO A 424 -0.19 19.50 -15.03
N HIS A 425 -1.19 18.64 -15.26
CA HIS A 425 -2.38 19.00 -16.04
C HIS A 425 -3.25 20.05 -15.33
N PHE A 426 -3.50 19.88 -14.02
CA PHE A 426 -4.31 20.81 -13.23
C PHE A 426 -3.50 21.94 -12.56
N ASN A 427 -2.25 22.13 -12.98
CA ASN A 427 -1.34 23.16 -12.44
C ASN A 427 -1.19 23.11 -10.90
N ILE A 428 -1.16 21.90 -10.33
CA ILE A 428 -1.01 21.67 -8.90
C ILE A 428 0.48 21.70 -8.52
N LEU A 429 0.85 22.65 -7.67
CA LEU A 429 2.23 22.91 -7.26
C LEU A 429 2.52 22.40 -5.85
N GLY A 430 3.77 22.01 -5.62
CA GLY A 430 4.33 21.77 -4.30
C GLY A 430 4.80 23.07 -3.64
N ASP A 431 5.28 22.95 -2.40
CA ASP A 431 5.83 24.08 -1.62
C ASP A 431 7.07 24.71 -2.29
N ASP A 432 7.76 23.97 -3.15
CA ASP A 432 8.95 24.40 -3.90
C ASP A 432 8.59 25.12 -5.23
N GLY A 433 7.30 25.34 -5.50
CA GLY A 433 6.82 25.98 -6.71
C GLY A 433 6.92 25.11 -7.97
N LYS A 434 7.27 23.82 -7.84
CA LYS A 434 7.29 22.85 -8.94
C LYS A 434 6.04 21.97 -8.92
N TYR A 435 5.73 21.34 -10.06
CA TYR A 435 4.65 20.36 -10.10
C TYR A 435 4.93 19.20 -9.15
N TRP A 436 3.94 18.91 -8.31
CA TRP A 436 4.06 17.81 -7.36
C TRP A 436 4.03 16.46 -8.08
N ARG A 437 5.02 15.60 -7.82
CA ARG A 437 5.13 14.28 -8.44
C ARG A 437 4.36 13.23 -7.64
N LEU A 438 3.08 13.04 -7.94
CA LEU A 438 2.23 12.10 -7.21
C LEU A 438 2.65 10.63 -7.37
N SER A 439 2.78 9.94 -6.24
CA SER A 439 2.95 8.50 -6.16
C SER A 439 1.93 7.90 -5.20
N SER A 440 1.42 6.70 -5.50
CA SER A 440 0.37 6.05 -4.71
C SER A 440 0.76 5.84 -3.24
N HIS A 441 2.04 5.64 -2.96
CA HIS A 441 2.56 5.52 -1.60
C HIS A 441 2.44 6.81 -0.76
N GLN A 442 2.33 7.98 -1.39
CA GLN A 442 2.21 9.26 -0.68
C GLN A 442 0.83 9.43 -0.05
N PHE A 443 -0.24 8.91 -0.67
CA PHE A 443 -1.60 8.99 -0.11
C PHE A 443 -1.69 8.29 1.24
N ARG A 444 -1.21 7.04 1.31
CA ARG A 444 -1.17 6.27 2.56
C ARG A 444 -0.42 6.99 3.67
N ARG A 445 0.73 7.56 3.35
CA ARG A 445 1.56 8.31 4.31
C ARG A 445 0.86 9.58 4.79
N THR A 446 0.27 10.31 3.86
CA THR A 446 -0.46 11.55 4.12
C THR A 446 -1.71 11.29 4.96
N TYR A 447 -2.48 10.25 4.64
CA TYR A 447 -3.64 9.81 5.43
C TYR A 447 -3.25 9.50 6.87
N ALA A 448 -2.21 8.68 7.06
CA ALA A 448 -1.79 8.29 8.40
C ALA A 448 -1.27 9.48 9.21
N TYR A 449 -0.56 10.43 8.57
CA TYR A 449 -0.17 11.69 9.17
C TYR A 449 -1.39 12.50 9.64
N PHE A 450 -2.42 12.64 8.79
CA PHE A 450 -3.63 13.38 9.16
C PHE A 450 -4.39 12.72 10.30
N VAL A 451 -4.57 11.39 10.26
CA VAL A 451 -5.23 10.66 11.35
C VAL A 451 -4.44 10.78 12.64
N ALA A 452 -3.12 10.63 12.62
CA ALA A 452 -2.31 10.76 13.83
C ALA A 452 -2.20 12.21 14.36
N SER A 453 -2.34 13.19 13.47
CA SER A 453 -2.35 14.61 13.83
C SER A 453 -3.74 15.09 14.28
N ALA A 454 -4.80 14.33 14.02
CA ALA A 454 -6.14 14.65 14.48
C ALA A 454 -6.24 14.46 16.00
N GLU A 455 -7.04 15.30 16.67
CA GLU A 455 -7.17 15.29 18.14
C GLU A 455 -7.67 13.94 18.67
N LEU A 456 -8.57 13.30 17.94
CA LEU A 456 -9.14 11.97 18.24
C LEU A 456 -8.37 10.79 17.59
N GLY A 457 -7.19 11.05 17.02
CA GLY A 457 -6.42 10.05 16.30
C GLY A 457 -5.82 8.95 17.17
N ASP A 458 -6.34 7.72 17.09
CA ASP A 458 -5.76 6.55 17.75
C ASP A 458 -4.78 5.77 16.84
N LEU A 459 -3.57 5.54 17.35
CA LEU A 459 -2.54 4.75 16.67
C LEU A 459 -2.90 3.26 16.62
N HIS A 460 -3.68 2.76 17.59
CA HIS A 460 -4.16 1.38 17.58
C HIS A 460 -5.18 1.16 16.45
N TYR A 461 -6.10 2.11 16.27
CA TYR A 461 -6.98 2.13 15.11
C TYR A 461 -6.18 2.15 13.80
N LEU A 462 -5.18 3.02 13.66
CA LEU A 462 -4.33 3.05 12.46
C LEU A 462 -3.62 1.71 12.20
N ARG A 463 -3.15 1.03 13.25
CA ARG A 463 -2.52 -0.31 13.13
C ARG A 463 -3.51 -1.33 12.55
N GLU A 464 -4.73 -1.36 13.07
CA GLU A 464 -5.78 -2.26 12.60
C GLU A 464 -6.24 -1.90 11.18
N HIS A 465 -6.49 -0.62 10.93
CA HIS A 465 -6.86 -0.06 9.63
C HIS A 465 -5.86 -0.44 8.53
N PHE A 466 -4.57 -0.51 8.86
CA PHE A 466 -3.52 -0.90 7.93
C PHE A 466 -3.16 -2.40 7.92
N GLY A 467 -3.77 -3.18 8.82
CA GLY A 467 -3.54 -4.62 8.96
C GLY A 467 -2.12 -4.98 9.37
N HIS A 468 -1.47 -4.14 10.19
CA HIS A 468 -0.11 -4.37 10.70
C HIS A 468 -0.12 -5.33 11.90
N TRP A 469 0.84 -6.26 11.96
CA TRP A 469 0.84 -7.39 12.91
C TRP A 469 1.38 -7.05 14.30
N SER A 470 2.20 -6.00 14.42
CA SER A 470 2.68 -5.46 15.70
C SER A 470 2.66 -3.93 15.67
N ILE A 471 2.43 -3.32 16.84
CA ILE A 471 2.73 -1.89 17.05
C ILE A 471 4.23 -1.70 17.31
N ASP A 472 4.89 -2.75 17.81
CA ASP A 472 6.31 -2.79 18.09
C ASP A 472 7.13 -2.91 16.81
N MET A 473 7.93 -1.88 16.59
CA MET A 473 9.02 -1.76 15.62
C MET A 473 10.12 -2.83 15.80
N THR A 474 10.20 -3.42 17.00
CA THR A 474 11.38 -4.15 17.48
C THR A 474 11.60 -5.50 16.77
N LEU A 475 10.54 -6.13 16.25
CA LEU A 475 10.62 -7.47 15.64
C LEU A 475 10.98 -7.48 14.14
N LEU A 476 11.07 -6.32 13.48
CA LEU A 476 11.39 -6.21 12.05
C LEU A 476 12.83 -5.74 11.74
N TYR A 477 13.66 -5.54 12.77
CA TYR A 477 15.09 -5.22 12.61
C TYR A 477 15.94 -6.40 12.14
N THR A 478 15.40 -7.62 12.08
CA THR A 478 16.10 -8.78 11.52
C THR A 478 16.14 -8.70 9.99
N SER A 479 17.27 -8.19 9.47
CA SER A 479 17.97 -8.33 8.16
C SER A 479 17.34 -9.02 6.93
N GLY A 480 16.01 -9.17 6.82
CA GLY A 480 15.33 -9.87 5.73
C GLY A 480 13.97 -9.29 5.32
N ALA A 481 13.53 -8.19 5.95
CA ALA A 481 12.26 -7.56 5.60
C ALA A 481 12.31 -6.96 4.18
N SER A 482 11.37 -7.33 3.31
CA SER A 482 11.22 -6.73 1.97
C SER A 482 11.09 -5.19 2.03
N ASP A 483 11.53 -4.47 0.98
CA ASP A 483 11.43 -3.00 0.84
C ASP A 483 10.06 -2.42 1.26
N ALA A 484 9.01 -3.22 1.08
CA ALA A 484 7.63 -2.87 1.30
C ALA A 484 7.14 -2.99 2.77
N TYR A 485 7.85 -3.72 3.64
CA TYR A 485 7.65 -3.74 5.10
C TYR A 485 8.45 -2.61 5.77
N GLN A 486 9.60 -2.29 5.19
CA GLN A 486 10.46 -1.19 5.63
C GLN A 486 9.76 0.18 5.45
N THR A 487 8.93 0.35 4.41
CA THR A 487 8.14 1.59 4.21
C THR A 487 7.08 1.83 5.30
N ASP A 488 6.50 0.76 5.83
CA ASP A 488 5.48 0.85 6.88
C ASP A 488 6.11 1.17 8.25
N THR A 489 7.36 0.74 8.45
CA THR A 489 8.20 1.01 9.63
C THR A 489 8.62 2.49 9.67
N ASP A 490 9.06 3.05 8.53
CA ASP A 490 9.38 4.47 8.37
C ASP A 490 8.13 5.36 8.56
N LEU A 491 6.97 4.88 8.12
CA LEU A 491 5.70 5.57 8.29
C LEU A 491 5.30 5.68 9.77
N LEU A 492 5.37 4.57 10.52
CA LEU A 492 5.08 4.57 11.96
C LEU A 492 6.05 5.47 12.73
N THR A 493 7.33 5.46 12.36
CA THR A 493 8.34 6.34 12.98
C THR A 493 8.05 7.82 12.71
N GLU A 494 7.64 8.19 11.49
CA GLU A 494 7.23 9.55 11.18
C GLU A 494 5.95 9.95 11.91
N ILE A 495 4.97 9.05 11.98
CA ILE A 495 3.72 9.28 12.70
C ILE A 495 4.00 9.55 14.17
N LEU A 496 4.84 8.72 14.81
CA LEU A 496 5.25 8.93 16.19
C LEU A 496 5.96 10.27 16.34
N ARG A 497 6.92 10.59 15.47
CA ARG A 497 7.61 11.89 15.48
C ARG A 497 6.64 13.06 15.33
N SER A 498 5.72 13.01 14.37
CA SER A 498 4.73 14.06 14.14
C SER A 498 3.78 14.21 15.33
N LYS A 499 3.39 13.09 15.94
CA LYS A 499 2.59 13.11 17.17
C LYS A 499 3.38 13.78 18.28
N THR A 500 4.65 13.42 18.48
CA THR A 500 5.54 14.06 19.46
C THR A 500 5.76 15.55 19.16
N GLU A 501 5.95 15.96 17.90
CA GLU A 501 6.09 17.37 17.50
C GLU A 501 4.81 18.17 17.80
N LYS A 502 3.63 17.61 17.52
CA LYS A 502 2.35 18.25 17.86
C LYS A 502 2.14 18.30 19.38
N GLN A 503 2.48 17.24 20.10
CA GLN A 503 2.45 17.20 21.56
C GLN A 503 3.41 18.23 22.17
N GLU A 504 4.63 18.36 21.62
CA GLU A 504 5.61 19.36 22.03
C GLU A 504 5.08 20.76 21.77
N SER A 505 4.47 21.02 20.61
CA SER A 505 3.85 22.32 20.31
C SER A 505 2.73 22.69 21.29
N VAL A 506 1.80 21.75 21.55
CA VAL A 506 0.69 21.94 22.48
C VAL A 506 1.21 22.16 23.91
N LEU A 507 2.09 21.28 24.40
CA LEU A 507 2.69 21.42 25.73
C LEU A 507 3.53 22.69 25.84
N HIS A 508 4.31 23.04 24.83
CA HIS A 508 5.10 24.28 24.80
C HIS A 508 4.18 25.49 24.94
N ASN A 509 3.07 25.52 24.21
CA ASN A 509 2.09 26.60 24.32
C ASN A 509 1.61 26.74 25.77
N TYR A 510 1.11 25.66 26.37
CA TYR A 510 0.62 25.70 27.75
C TYR A 510 1.69 25.95 28.82
N LEU A 511 2.93 25.51 28.60
CA LEU A 511 4.00 25.66 29.58
C LEU A 511 4.68 27.03 29.50
N MET A 512 4.70 27.66 28.33
CA MET A 512 5.40 28.93 28.09
C MET A 512 4.48 30.15 28.00
N THR A 513 3.18 29.95 27.77
CA THR A 513 2.19 31.04 27.76
C THR A 513 1.24 30.91 28.95
N ASP A 514 0.73 32.05 29.41
CA ASP A 514 -0.34 32.14 30.40
C ASP A 514 -1.71 32.00 29.72
N ALA A 515 -1.84 31.01 28.81
CA ALA A 515 -3.11 30.73 28.17
C ALA A 515 -4.17 30.33 29.22
N PRO A 516 -5.43 30.79 29.09
CA PRO A 516 -6.49 30.46 30.04
C PRO A 516 -6.76 28.96 30.01
N LEU A 517 -6.85 28.36 31.19
CA LEU A 517 -7.08 26.94 31.39
C LEU A 517 -8.31 26.77 32.27
N ALA A 518 -9.25 25.94 31.83
CA ALA A 518 -10.41 25.57 32.61
C ALA A 518 -10.15 24.38 33.54
N ASN A 519 -9.19 23.52 33.18
CA ASN A 519 -8.68 22.42 34.00
C ASN A 519 -7.23 22.09 33.57
N GLY A 520 -6.42 21.56 34.50
CA GLY A 520 -5.01 21.17 34.28
C GLY A 520 -3.97 22.00 35.04
N ASP A 521 -4.39 23.02 35.77
CA ASP A 521 -3.51 24.02 36.40
C ASP A 521 -2.52 23.42 37.40
N ILE A 522 -2.99 22.49 38.24
CA ILE A 522 -2.16 21.86 39.28
C ILE A 522 -1.04 21.05 38.64
N MET A 523 -1.36 20.27 37.61
CA MET A 523 -0.39 19.43 36.91
C MET A 523 0.59 20.28 36.10
N LEU A 524 0.12 21.32 35.43
CA LEU A 524 0.98 22.25 34.70
C LEU A 524 1.85 23.09 35.64
N ALA A 525 1.40 23.43 36.84
CA ALA A 525 2.22 24.15 37.82
C ALA A 525 3.45 23.34 38.25
N ASP A 526 3.28 22.04 38.51
CA ASP A 526 4.39 21.12 38.85
C ASP A 526 5.41 21.00 37.70
N LEU A 527 4.91 20.87 36.47
CA LEU A 527 5.74 20.84 35.26
C LEU A 527 6.45 22.19 35.00
N ARG A 528 5.76 23.32 35.19
CA ARG A 528 6.33 24.68 35.06
C ARG A 528 7.43 24.92 36.10
N GLN A 529 7.28 24.44 37.34
CA GLN A 529 8.33 24.50 38.37
C GLN A 529 9.56 23.68 37.98
N THR A 530 9.34 22.47 37.47
CA THR A 530 10.42 21.59 36.99
C THR A 530 11.19 22.20 35.81
N ILE A 531 10.50 22.91 34.91
CA ILE A 531 11.13 23.60 33.77
C ILE A 531 11.91 24.84 34.20
N LYS A 532 11.44 25.59 35.19
CA LYS A 532 12.16 26.77 35.72
C LYS A 532 13.52 26.40 36.32
N THR A 533 13.65 25.21 36.91
CA THR A 533 14.90 24.74 37.54
C THR A 533 15.87 24.08 36.57
N ALA A 534 15.45 23.83 35.32
CA ALA A 534 16.26 23.13 34.32
C ALA A 534 17.27 24.05 33.63
N LYS A 535 18.52 23.58 33.52
CA LYS A 535 19.60 24.31 32.85
C LYS A 535 19.39 24.47 31.34
N ASN A 536 18.64 23.57 30.71
CA ASN A 536 18.30 23.62 29.29
C ASN A 536 16.82 23.31 29.09
N LYS A 537 16.01 24.36 28.89
CA LYS A 537 14.55 24.28 28.81
C LYS A 537 14.08 23.43 27.64
N GLN A 538 14.78 23.51 26.50
CA GLN A 538 14.37 22.85 25.27
C GLN A 538 14.63 21.33 25.32
N SER A 539 15.76 20.89 25.91
CA SER A 539 16.03 19.47 26.08
C SER A 539 15.10 18.82 27.12
N LEU A 540 14.73 19.54 28.18
CA LEU A 540 13.78 19.03 29.16
C LEU A 540 12.36 18.95 28.59
N LEU A 541 11.93 19.93 27.78
CA LEU A 541 10.65 19.86 27.08
C LEU A 541 10.56 18.63 26.16
N GLN A 542 11.62 18.35 25.40
CA GLN A 542 11.71 17.14 24.57
C GLN A 542 11.68 15.86 25.42
N GLN A 543 12.32 15.86 26.59
CA GLN A 543 12.29 14.72 27.51
C GLN A 543 10.88 14.52 28.09
N ILE A 544 10.21 15.60 28.50
CA ILE A 544 8.85 15.56 29.05
C ILE A 544 7.86 15.11 27.97
N SER A 545 7.90 15.68 26.77
CA SER A 545 7.02 15.31 25.65
C SER A 545 7.22 13.86 25.19
N SER A 546 8.45 13.34 25.29
CA SER A 546 8.73 11.92 25.04
C SER A 546 8.20 10.98 26.12
N SER A 547 8.06 11.46 27.36
CA SER A 547 7.60 10.67 28.52
C SER A 547 6.08 10.74 28.72
N ILE A 548 5.43 11.82 28.26
CA ILE A 548 4.01 12.08 28.43
C ILE A 548 3.30 11.93 27.09
N THR A 549 2.40 10.95 26.98
CA THR A 549 1.52 10.82 25.83
C THR A 549 0.26 11.66 26.04
N LEU A 550 0.15 12.76 25.29
CA LEU A 550 -1.03 13.61 25.24
C LEU A 550 -1.94 13.15 24.10
N ASN A 551 -3.18 12.77 24.44
CA ASN A 551 -4.21 12.33 23.50
C ASN A 551 -5.41 13.28 23.59
N GLY A 552 -6.00 13.68 22.47
CA GLY A 552 -7.22 14.50 22.51
C GLY A 552 -8.45 13.63 22.76
N THR A 553 -9.38 14.13 23.54
CA THR A 553 -10.71 13.52 23.77
C THR A 553 -11.80 14.24 22.97
N GLY A 554 -11.43 15.21 22.14
CA GLY A 554 -12.33 16.09 21.37
C GLY A 554 -12.84 17.30 22.17
N HIS A 555 -12.82 17.25 23.49
CA HIS A 555 -13.21 18.35 24.39
C HIS A 555 -12.14 18.67 25.45
N SER A 556 -11.05 17.90 25.49
CA SER A 556 -9.90 18.11 26.37
C SER A 556 -8.66 17.35 25.86
N TRP A 557 -7.49 17.66 26.41
CA TRP A 557 -6.28 16.85 26.29
C TRP A 557 -6.11 15.93 27.49
N CYS A 558 -5.88 14.64 27.27
CA CYS A 558 -5.69 13.62 28.29
C CYS A 558 -4.24 13.12 28.34
N ILE A 559 -3.67 13.10 29.55
CA ILE A 559 -2.31 12.62 29.85
C ILE A 559 -2.33 11.26 30.60
N GLY A 560 -3.50 10.80 31.04
CA GLY A 560 -3.66 9.64 31.93
C GLY A 560 -3.19 8.30 31.34
N ASN A 561 -3.25 8.12 30.02
CA ASN A 561 -2.82 6.89 29.36
C ASN A 561 -1.32 6.57 29.55
N ALA A 562 -0.48 7.58 29.82
CA ALA A 562 0.96 7.38 30.03
C ALA A 562 1.32 6.78 31.41
N LYS A 563 0.44 6.90 32.42
CA LYS A 563 0.73 6.54 33.82
C LYS A 563 0.00 5.29 34.31
N GLY A 564 -0.71 4.56 33.43
CA GLY A 564 -1.49 3.37 33.80
C GLY A 564 -2.75 3.66 34.63
N THR A 565 -3.07 4.94 34.86
CA THR A 565 -4.27 5.42 35.54
C THR A 565 -5.31 5.79 34.49
N SER A 566 -6.00 4.78 33.93
CA SER A 566 -7.01 5.02 32.90
C SER A 566 -8.42 5.02 33.48
N CYS A 567 -9.21 6.04 33.16
CA CYS A 567 -10.68 6.02 33.27
C CYS A 567 -11.34 5.11 32.21
N GLY A 568 -10.58 4.18 31.61
CA GLY A 568 -11.06 3.31 30.52
C GLY A 568 -11.45 4.01 29.22
N GLY A 569 -11.19 5.32 29.08
CA GLY A 569 -11.65 6.11 27.93
C GLY A 569 -13.13 6.52 28.00
N LEU A 570 -13.83 6.22 29.09
CA LEU A 570 -15.24 6.62 29.31
C LEU A 570 -15.46 8.13 29.16
N CYS A 571 -14.43 8.93 29.44
CA CYS A 571 -14.46 10.38 29.30
C CYS A 571 -14.71 10.89 27.87
N VAL A 572 -14.52 10.06 26.84
CA VAL A 572 -14.88 10.42 25.46
C VAL A 572 -16.40 10.59 25.30
N PHE A 573 -17.19 9.80 26.04
CA PHE A 573 -18.65 9.82 25.99
C PHE A 573 -19.27 10.74 27.05
N GLU A 574 -18.57 10.95 28.17
CA GLU A 574 -19.01 11.86 29.24
C GLU A 574 -17.97 12.97 29.46
N ALA A 575 -18.12 14.06 28.71
CA ALA A 575 -17.19 15.20 28.73
C ALA A 575 -17.09 15.86 30.11
N ASP A 576 -18.15 15.79 30.93
CA ASP A 576 -18.20 16.37 32.26
C ASP A 576 -17.21 15.73 33.25
N MET A 577 -16.74 14.52 32.97
CA MET A 577 -15.67 13.86 33.73
C MET A 577 -14.32 14.55 33.55
N CYS A 578 -14.07 15.17 32.40
CA CYS A 578 -12.80 15.84 32.12
C CYS A 578 -12.64 17.19 32.82
N VAL A 579 -13.71 17.77 33.35
CA VAL A 579 -13.67 19.05 34.09
C VAL A 579 -13.00 18.88 35.45
N ASP A 580 -13.22 17.75 36.12
CA ASP A 580 -12.67 17.44 37.44
C ASP A 580 -11.49 16.45 37.37
N CYS A 581 -11.05 16.09 36.16
CA CYS A 581 -10.02 15.07 35.96
C CYS A 581 -8.63 15.63 36.27
N ALA A 582 -7.89 14.96 37.16
CA ALA A 582 -6.50 15.31 37.49
C ALA A 582 -5.52 15.17 36.30
N TYR A 583 -5.91 14.46 35.25
CA TYR A 583 -5.10 14.18 34.06
C TYR A 583 -5.65 14.82 32.78
N GLY A 584 -6.70 15.63 32.89
CA GLY A 584 -7.31 16.36 31.79
C GLY A 584 -6.80 17.81 31.75
N MET A 585 -6.55 18.33 30.55
CA MET A 585 -6.26 19.74 30.32
C MET A 585 -7.27 20.32 29.34
N ILE A 586 -7.89 21.44 29.71
CA ILE A 586 -8.89 22.10 28.88
C ILE A 586 -8.43 23.55 28.68
N GLY A 587 -7.92 23.86 27.50
CA GLY A 587 -7.61 25.23 27.11
C GLY A 587 -8.51 25.78 25.99
N PRO A 588 -8.15 26.95 25.45
CA PRO A 588 -9.04 27.81 24.67
C PRO A 588 -9.48 27.19 23.33
N GLU A 589 -8.69 26.29 22.76
CA GLU A 589 -9.05 25.58 21.52
C GLU A 589 -10.33 24.73 21.65
N HIS A 590 -10.68 24.30 22.86
CA HIS A 590 -11.88 23.51 23.12
C HIS A 590 -13.13 24.37 23.38
N LEU A 591 -13.00 25.69 23.46
CA LEU A 591 -14.11 26.60 23.74
C LEU A 591 -15.32 26.41 22.80
N PRO A 592 -15.16 26.27 21.46
CA PRO A 592 -16.29 26.03 20.57
C PRO A 592 -17.04 24.73 20.91
N VAL A 593 -16.30 23.67 21.27
CA VAL A 593 -16.89 22.37 21.61
C VAL A 593 -17.69 22.46 22.90
N TRP A 594 -17.17 23.16 23.92
CA TRP A 594 -17.89 23.35 25.19
C TRP A 594 -19.15 24.21 25.04
N LYS A 595 -19.16 25.19 24.13
CA LYS A 595 -20.37 25.94 23.76
C LYS A 595 -21.45 25.05 23.15
N GLU A 596 -21.06 24.16 22.24
CA GLU A 596 -21.99 23.19 21.64
C GLU A 596 -22.49 22.17 22.66
N ILE A 597 -21.63 21.69 23.57
CA ILE A 597 -22.06 20.81 24.67
C ILE A 597 -23.11 21.51 25.53
N ALA A 598 -22.90 22.77 25.90
CA ALA A 598 -23.88 23.55 26.68
C ALA A 598 -25.21 23.68 25.93
N LEU A 599 -25.17 24.01 24.64
CA LEU A 599 -26.36 24.13 23.79
C LEU A 599 -27.13 22.81 23.69
N GLN A 600 -26.42 21.69 23.50
CA GLN A 600 -27.01 20.35 23.47
C GLN A 600 -27.73 20.02 24.79
N GLN A 601 -27.12 20.33 25.93
CA GLN A 601 -27.75 20.06 27.23
C GLN A 601 -28.95 20.96 27.50
N GLN A 602 -28.92 22.22 27.04
CA GLN A 602 -30.07 23.11 27.13
C GLN A 602 -31.23 22.58 26.29
N THR A 603 -30.96 22.16 25.06
CA THR A 603 -31.94 21.51 24.18
C THR A 603 -32.52 20.26 24.85
N ALA A 604 -31.69 19.45 25.50
CA ALA A 604 -32.14 18.26 26.20
C ALA A 604 -33.06 18.57 27.39
N LEU A 605 -32.78 19.64 28.14
CA LEU A 605 -33.63 20.07 29.26
C LEU A 605 -35.00 20.60 28.80
N ASP A 606 -35.07 21.16 27.60
CA ASP A 606 -36.32 21.67 26.99
C ASP A 606 -37.23 20.54 26.47
N MET A 607 -36.72 19.30 26.34
CA MET A 607 -37.52 18.15 25.91
C MET A 607 -38.48 17.68 27.02
N SER A 608 -39.76 17.51 26.66
CA SER A 608 -40.83 17.16 27.61
C SER A 608 -40.81 15.70 28.07
N ASP A 609 -40.15 14.82 27.33
CA ASP A 609 -40.07 13.37 27.56
C ASP A 609 -38.87 12.94 28.43
N LEU A 610 -37.99 13.87 28.79
CA LEU A 610 -36.80 13.58 29.59
C LEU A 610 -37.17 13.31 31.06
N GLY A 611 -36.93 12.08 31.53
CA GLY A 611 -37.17 11.68 32.92
C GLY A 611 -36.30 12.44 33.93
N LEU A 612 -36.71 12.43 35.21
CA LEU A 612 -36.04 13.13 36.31
C LEU A 612 -34.50 12.87 36.39
N PRO A 613 -34.01 11.62 36.22
CA PRO A 613 -32.58 11.35 36.18
C PRO A 613 -31.86 11.99 34.99
N GLY A 614 -32.51 12.01 33.81
CA GLY A 614 -31.99 12.65 32.61
C GLY A 614 -31.86 14.17 32.78
N LYS A 615 -32.90 14.82 33.33
CA LYS A 615 -32.86 16.26 33.64
C LYS A 615 -31.74 16.61 34.63
N THR A 616 -31.58 15.80 35.67
CA THR A 616 -30.51 15.99 36.66
C THR A 616 -29.12 15.85 36.03
N ARG A 617 -28.95 14.86 35.13
CA ARG A 617 -27.70 14.66 34.38
C ARG A 617 -27.42 15.83 33.44
N SER A 618 -28.38 16.25 32.62
CA SER A 618 -28.20 17.37 31.68
C SER A 618 -27.90 18.68 32.41
N GLN A 619 -28.56 18.94 33.55
CA GLN A 619 -28.26 20.12 34.37
C GLN A 619 -26.84 20.08 34.94
N ARG A 620 -26.36 18.91 35.40
CA ARG A 620 -24.98 18.75 35.90
C ARG A 620 -23.96 19.06 34.81
N ILE A 621 -24.16 18.51 33.62
CA ILE A 621 -23.26 18.70 32.47
C ILE A 621 -23.30 20.17 32.01
N LEU A 622 -24.49 20.79 31.94
CA LEU A 622 -24.67 22.20 31.59
C LEU A 622 -23.93 23.13 32.55
N ASN A 623 -24.07 22.93 33.86
CA ASN A 623 -23.39 23.75 34.86
C ASN A 623 -21.86 23.67 34.70
N LYS A 624 -21.32 22.47 34.47
CA LYS A 624 -19.89 22.25 34.23
C LYS A 624 -19.43 22.87 32.92
N ALA A 625 -20.22 22.77 31.85
CA ALA A 625 -19.90 23.38 30.57
C ALA A 625 -19.85 24.92 30.68
N LEU A 626 -20.81 25.52 31.39
CA LEU A 626 -20.81 26.97 31.65
C LEU A 626 -19.62 27.42 32.49
N ASP A 627 -19.20 26.64 33.50
CA ASP A 627 -17.99 26.93 34.29
C ASP A 627 -16.72 26.89 33.41
N VAL A 628 -16.60 25.89 32.54
CA VAL A 628 -15.50 25.81 31.56
C VAL A 628 -15.51 26.99 30.62
N ILE A 629 -16.66 27.33 30.03
CA ILE A 629 -16.80 28.49 29.13
C ILE A 629 -16.39 29.77 29.85
N ALA A 630 -16.88 29.99 31.08
CA ALA A 630 -16.55 31.17 31.86
C ALA A 630 -15.03 31.27 32.10
N LYS A 631 -14.36 30.19 32.49
CA LYS A 631 -12.91 30.17 32.70
C LYS A 631 -12.10 30.46 31.45
N LEU A 632 -12.59 30.06 30.27
CA LEU A 632 -11.90 30.26 28.99
C LEU A 632 -12.23 31.61 28.31
N GLU A 633 -13.38 32.20 28.60
CA GLU A 633 -13.81 33.49 28.02
C GLU A 633 -13.33 34.70 28.81
N ILE A 634 -12.80 34.54 30.02
CA ILE A 634 -12.21 35.64 30.78
C ILE A 634 -11.00 36.19 30.00
N PRO A 635 -11.05 37.45 29.53
CA PRO A 635 -9.85 38.12 29.06
C PRO A 635 -8.97 38.44 30.28
N GLN A 636 -7.75 37.90 30.31
CA GLN A 636 -6.72 38.40 31.22
C GLN A 636 -5.92 39.52 30.55
#